data_AF-A0A0D2HWQ5-F1
#
_entry.id   AF-A0A0D2HWQ5-F1
#
_cell.length_a   1.000
_cell.length_b   1.000
_cell.length_c   1.000
_cell.angle_alpha   90.00
_cell.angle_beta   90.00
_cell.angle_gamma   90.00
#
_symmetry.space_group_name_H-M   'P 1'
#
loop_
_entity.id
_entity.type
_entity.pdbx_description
1 polymer ?
#
loop_
_entity_poly.entity_id
_entity_poly.type
_entity_poly.pdbx_seq_one_letter_code
_entity_poly.pdbx_strand_id
1 'polypeptide(L)'
;MAQIPLPDQERLYHSSDGARFPNPVPRVLEPNYLSGDTSMRETPDVSADIDHRLKIESPSEEDYEDSLLSDTSSEAVEPVLQSKRGLPISQLPTGLCYDERMRYHAEVSATTRESVHPEDPRRIYYIYKELCEAGLVDDKKHPPIVEMPLYRIHAREATEDECLLVHAKYEYEMVKSTASMSDEELIDLSELREMDSIYFNQLSFFSAKLSTGAAIETCRAVMSRKVKNAIAVIRPPGHHAEIGKAMGFCLFNNVSVASRVCQKDFGEDCRKILILDWSVAFRNGCQQVFYEDPNVLYISLHVYMNGKFYPEGPQGDMYHCGTGAGEGKNVNIPWPSKGMGDGDYMYAFQNVVMPIANEFDPDFVIIAAGFDAAAGDELGGCFVTPPCYAHMTHMLMSLAGGRIAVCLEGGYNFGAISKSALAVTRTLMGEPPDRLQATSATQSAVDTVAKVRNVQSKYWRSIYPKDPVSGIFGGERLHDILRQYQAMHLYDSYKFTPLHIYRDTVSKSFDRQVLATPNYESKKALMIIFHDSPDLLSSSNGLSTQQKPHDTWLVDGTQSYVQWAVSMGMGVIDINMPEFITLPDDVAMKSEYGEPTDIEYASTTTDLARKEGEKLAFYLWENYIEPYDFPWGIVLMGAGHAFHAIAKLVSENERVYSNLVGIVCFISTQPIRPISNPGGNHWVSQWYRENSLVFVSAKHSLWKKEKEGGRVSKRYGRLVRSEEEVLNQIMMKHKKQVCQWIFEKISQRREEMGGSTEEEEEEEEEEAGDEDSMAAVAGDEPPERGDRDSDADTIDDPTSMEAESGDAGARAAQLGEQPVNPSTSVAGNGEEAAVGFSNATPPAEASTAATDHPAFPSGGGGDVLMTTEP
;
A
#
# COMPACT_ATOMS: atom_id res chain seq x y z
N MET A 1 -7.35 -21.19 -60.41
CA MET A 1 -7.49 -22.60 -59.95
C MET A 1 -8.23 -22.60 -58.62
N ALA A 2 -8.95 -23.68 -58.29
CA ALA A 2 -9.53 -23.99 -56.98
C ALA A 2 -10.19 -22.84 -56.18
N GLN A 3 -11.52 -22.72 -56.31
CA GLN A 3 -12.37 -22.35 -55.17
C GLN A 3 -12.69 -23.63 -54.38
N ILE A 4 -12.71 -23.57 -53.05
CA ILE A 4 -13.42 -24.53 -52.17
C ILE A 4 -14.15 -23.70 -51.08
N PRO A 5 -15.41 -24.03 -50.71
CA PRO A 5 -16.26 -23.14 -49.90
C PRO A 5 -16.47 -23.60 -48.44
N LEU A 6 -17.30 -22.83 -47.72
CA LEU A 6 -17.96 -23.23 -46.47
C LEU A 6 -18.83 -24.50 -46.65
N PRO A 7 -18.96 -25.33 -45.61
CA PRO A 7 -20.05 -26.30 -45.45
C PRO A 7 -21.00 -25.96 -44.27
N ASP A 8 -22.27 -26.34 -44.44
CA ASP A 8 -23.38 -26.10 -43.50
C ASP A 8 -23.61 -27.25 -42.49
N GLN A 9 -24.70 -27.13 -41.71
CA GLN A 9 -25.08 -27.96 -40.57
C GLN A 9 -25.58 -29.41 -40.88
N GLU A 10 -25.51 -30.23 -39.82
CA GLU A 10 -26.51 -31.24 -39.39
C GLU A 10 -26.52 -32.71 -39.93
N ARG A 11 -26.65 -33.65 -38.96
CA ARG A 11 -27.03 -35.10 -39.05
C ARG A 11 -25.92 -36.01 -39.66
N LEU A 12 -25.74 -37.29 -39.30
CA LEU A 12 -26.47 -38.37 -38.59
C LEU A 12 -25.48 -39.21 -37.72
N TYR A 13 -25.81 -40.07 -36.73
CA TYR A 13 -26.90 -40.18 -35.72
C TYR A 13 -26.49 -41.28 -34.67
N HIS A 14 -27.11 -41.31 -33.48
CA HIS A 14 -27.13 -42.39 -32.44
C HIS A 14 -25.87 -43.23 -32.07
N SER A 15 -25.54 -43.17 -30.77
CA SER A 15 -25.63 -44.36 -29.89
C SER A 15 -26.36 -43.97 -28.59
N SER A 16 -26.73 -44.95 -27.75
CA SER A 16 -27.59 -44.75 -26.58
C SER A 16 -26.99 -45.32 -25.30
N ASP A 17 -26.94 -44.52 -24.23
CA ASP A 17 -27.19 -45.02 -22.87
C ASP A 17 -27.63 -43.88 -21.94
N GLY A 18 -28.49 -44.18 -20.96
CA GLY A 18 -29.21 -43.16 -20.19
C GLY A 18 -28.77 -43.02 -18.73
N ALA A 19 -28.14 -41.90 -18.39
CA ALA A 19 -27.92 -41.49 -17.00
C ALA A 19 -29.12 -40.70 -16.46
N ARG A 20 -29.56 -40.98 -15.22
CA ARG A 20 -30.71 -40.34 -14.58
C ARG A 20 -30.33 -39.03 -13.88
N PHE A 21 -31.23 -38.06 -13.90
CA PHE A 21 -31.15 -36.88 -13.02
C PHE A 21 -31.20 -37.29 -11.54
N PRO A 22 -30.36 -36.70 -10.66
CA PRO A 22 -30.58 -36.71 -9.21
C PRO A 22 -31.81 -35.86 -8.84
N ASN A 23 -32.49 -36.22 -7.75
CA ASN A 23 -33.68 -35.53 -7.25
C ASN A 23 -33.35 -34.26 -6.43
N PRO A 24 -34.34 -33.39 -6.13
CA PRO A 24 -34.14 -32.13 -5.42
C PRO A 24 -33.60 -32.28 -3.99
N VAL A 25 -32.92 -31.23 -3.50
CA VAL A 25 -32.37 -31.12 -2.15
C VAL A 25 -33.51 -31.09 -1.10
N PRO A 26 -33.38 -31.78 0.05
CA PRO A 26 -34.40 -31.76 1.12
C PRO A 26 -34.57 -30.39 1.78
N ARG A 27 -35.76 -30.16 2.37
CA ARG A 27 -35.99 -29.03 3.29
C ARG A 27 -35.25 -29.26 4.60
N VAL A 28 -34.70 -28.18 5.16
CA VAL A 28 -34.20 -28.14 6.55
C VAL A 28 -35.38 -28.23 7.51
N LEU A 29 -35.21 -28.95 8.63
CA LEU A 29 -36.16 -29.03 9.74
C LEU A 29 -35.73 -28.10 10.89
N GLU A 30 -36.70 -27.53 11.58
CA GLU A 30 -36.45 -26.72 12.79
C GLU A 30 -36.06 -27.62 13.98
N PRO A 31 -35.19 -27.16 14.90
CA PRO A 31 -34.83 -27.94 16.10
C PRO A 31 -35.95 -27.90 17.15
N ASN A 32 -36.38 -29.06 17.64
CA ASN A 32 -37.24 -29.14 18.83
C ASN A 32 -36.45 -28.85 20.11
N TYR A 33 -37.07 -28.11 21.03
CA TYR A 33 -36.55 -27.90 22.38
C TYR A 33 -36.53 -29.19 23.21
N LEU A 34 -35.51 -29.34 24.06
CA LEU A 34 -35.47 -30.24 25.21
C LEU A 34 -34.86 -29.50 26.42
N SER A 35 -35.27 -29.87 27.64
CA SER A 35 -35.23 -28.99 28.82
C SER A 35 -34.43 -29.52 30.02
N GLY A 36 -33.71 -28.62 30.70
CA GLY A 36 -32.95 -28.80 31.96
C GLY A 36 -31.73 -27.86 31.96
N ASP A 37 -31.67 -26.72 32.67
CA ASP A 37 -31.72 -26.48 34.13
C ASP A 37 -30.43 -26.99 34.83
N THR A 38 -29.64 -26.21 35.61
CA THR A 38 -29.91 -25.01 36.45
C THR A 38 -28.78 -23.95 36.45
N SER A 39 -29.12 -22.69 36.83
CA SER A 39 -28.26 -21.67 37.51
C SER A 39 -27.09 -21.00 36.72
N MET A 40 -26.67 -19.75 36.96
CA MET A 40 -27.08 -18.65 37.87
C MET A 40 -26.73 -17.26 37.26
N ARG A 41 -27.58 -16.24 37.49
CA ARG A 41 -27.27 -14.77 37.57
C ARG A 41 -26.61 -14.03 36.38
N GLU A 42 -26.86 -12.73 36.12
CA GLU A 42 -28.01 -11.84 36.34
C GLU A 42 -27.73 -10.51 35.59
N THR A 43 -28.49 -10.15 34.55
CA THR A 43 -28.45 -8.81 33.92
C THR A 43 -29.86 -8.42 33.40
N PRO A 44 -30.23 -7.12 33.35
CA PRO A 44 -31.61 -6.71 33.09
C PRO A 44 -31.94 -6.65 31.59
N ASP A 45 -33.12 -7.15 31.22
CA ASP A 45 -33.72 -6.89 29.91
C ASP A 45 -34.35 -5.47 29.87
N VAL A 46 -34.12 -4.75 28.77
CA VAL A 46 -34.59 -3.38 28.53
C VAL A 46 -35.69 -3.31 27.45
N SER A 47 -36.20 -4.45 27.00
CA SER A 47 -37.28 -4.57 25.99
C SER A 47 -38.57 -3.80 26.32
N ALA A 48 -38.79 -3.39 27.58
CA ALA A 48 -40.02 -2.76 28.05
C ALA A 48 -40.12 -1.22 27.88
N ASP A 49 -39.03 -0.46 27.63
CA ASP A 49 -39.08 1.02 27.59
C ASP A 49 -39.30 1.63 26.18
N ILE A 50 -39.53 0.79 25.16
CA ILE A 50 -39.68 1.24 23.76
C ILE A 50 -41.14 1.61 23.44
N ASP A 51 -42.11 0.78 23.81
CA ASP A 51 -43.53 1.00 23.51
C ASP A 51 -44.12 2.26 24.19
N HIS A 52 -43.48 2.77 25.24
CA HIS A 52 -43.99 3.91 26.01
C HIS A 52 -43.57 5.30 25.47
N ARG A 53 -42.79 5.36 24.37
CA ARG A 53 -42.25 6.62 23.81
C ARG A 53 -42.78 7.04 22.43
N LEU A 54 -43.61 6.23 21.77
CA LEU A 54 -44.21 6.57 20.47
C LEU A 54 -45.71 6.85 20.56
N LYS A 55 -46.05 7.99 21.18
CA LYS A 55 -47.40 8.59 21.09
C LYS A 55 -47.39 9.75 20.10
N ILE A 56 -47.91 9.50 18.90
CA ILE A 56 -48.40 10.55 17.98
C ILE A 56 -49.93 10.42 17.99
N GLU A 57 -50.63 11.51 18.29
CA GLU A 57 -52.07 11.49 18.49
C GLU A 57 -52.81 11.44 17.14
N SER A 58 -53.68 10.45 16.96
CA SER A 58 -54.70 10.41 15.92
C SER A 58 -56.06 10.85 16.52
N PRO A 59 -56.76 11.85 15.96
CA PRO A 59 -58.07 12.24 16.48
C PRO A 59 -59.11 11.14 16.20
N SER A 60 -60.03 10.95 17.13
CA SER A 60 -61.18 10.06 17.02
C SER A 60 -62.33 10.71 16.26
N GLU A 61 -63.00 9.97 15.38
CA GLU A 61 -64.33 10.32 14.89
C GLU A 61 -65.40 9.83 15.88
N GLU A 62 -66.37 10.69 16.22
CA GLU A 62 -67.81 10.39 16.26
C GLU A 62 -68.61 11.70 16.53
N ASP A 63 -69.91 11.68 16.21
CA ASP A 63 -70.95 12.71 16.44
C ASP A 63 -70.74 14.15 15.92
N TYR A 64 -71.42 14.49 14.81
CA TYR A 64 -72.60 15.38 14.83
C TYR A 64 -73.42 15.25 13.52
N GLU A 65 -74.76 15.21 13.63
CA GLU A 65 -75.68 15.01 12.49
C GLU A 65 -76.18 16.30 11.80
N ASP A 66 -76.72 16.08 10.60
CA ASP A 66 -77.83 16.79 9.92
C ASP A 66 -77.67 18.27 9.49
N SER A 67 -77.52 18.45 8.16
CA SER A 67 -78.43 19.32 7.39
C SER A 67 -78.33 19.03 5.88
N LEU A 68 -79.43 18.58 5.28
CA LEU A 68 -79.61 18.53 3.82
C LEU A 68 -80.01 19.90 3.25
N LEU A 69 -79.48 20.30 2.07
CA LEU A 69 -80.28 20.74 0.90
C LEU A 69 -79.47 21.26 -0.32
N SER A 70 -80.01 20.96 -1.52
CA SER A 70 -79.97 21.70 -2.80
C SER A 70 -78.65 22.15 -3.44
N ASP A 71 -78.24 21.38 -4.45
CA ASP A 71 -78.14 21.77 -5.88
C ASP A 71 -77.22 22.90 -6.42
N THR A 72 -76.57 22.53 -7.54
CA THR A 72 -76.09 23.37 -8.67
C THR A 72 -74.98 24.40 -8.46
N SER A 73 -73.75 24.00 -8.82
CA SER A 73 -72.95 24.75 -9.81
C SER A 73 -72.02 23.80 -10.57
N SER A 74 -71.59 24.18 -11.78
CA SER A 74 -70.75 23.37 -12.66
C SER A 74 -69.40 24.07 -12.92
N GLU A 75 -68.32 23.54 -12.34
CA GLU A 75 -66.95 23.87 -12.75
C GLU A 75 -66.14 22.58 -13.00
N ALA A 76 -65.05 22.71 -13.75
CA ALA A 76 -64.33 21.56 -14.30
C ALA A 76 -63.48 20.84 -13.24
N VAL A 77 -63.48 19.50 -13.29
CA VAL A 77 -62.55 18.68 -12.51
C VAL A 77 -61.17 18.77 -13.15
N GLU A 78 -60.31 19.67 -12.65
CA GLU A 78 -58.88 19.54 -12.88
C GLU A 78 -58.39 18.22 -12.24
N PRO A 79 -57.48 17.48 -12.90
CA PRO A 79 -56.92 16.28 -12.31
C PRO A 79 -56.00 16.68 -11.16
N VAL A 80 -56.46 16.49 -9.92
CA VAL A 80 -55.66 16.71 -8.71
C VAL A 80 -54.38 15.89 -8.81
N LEU A 81 -53.27 16.58 -9.05
CA LEU A 81 -51.93 15.99 -9.13
C LEU A 81 -51.62 15.31 -7.80
N GLN A 82 -51.67 13.99 -7.77
CA GLN A 82 -51.23 13.20 -6.63
C GLN A 82 -49.77 13.54 -6.37
N SER A 83 -49.50 14.20 -5.24
CA SER A 83 -48.16 14.52 -4.80
C SER A 83 -47.36 13.22 -4.68
N LYS A 84 -46.45 12.96 -5.63
CA LYS A 84 -45.46 11.88 -5.53
C LYS A 84 -44.66 12.15 -4.24
N ARG A 85 -44.93 11.42 -3.15
CA ARG A 85 -44.24 11.52 -1.85
C ARG A 85 -42.82 10.94 -1.94
N GLY A 86 -41.96 11.57 -2.73
CA GLY A 86 -40.52 11.32 -2.78
C GLY A 86 -39.75 12.45 -2.08
N LEU A 87 -38.48 12.20 -1.75
CA LEU A 87 -37.59 13.26 -1.27
C LEU A 87 -37.34 14.26 -2.42
N PRO A 88 -37.36 15.60 -2.19
CA PRO A 88 -37.23 16.58 -3.29
C PRO A 88 -36.01 16.37 -4.20
N ILE A 89 -34.86 15.98 -3.63
CA ILE A 89 -33.63 15.71 -4.40
C ILE A 89 -33.78 14.47 -5.31
N SER A 90 -34.55 13.45 -4.90
CA SER A 90 -34.78 12.24 -5.70
C SER A 90 -35.64 12.48 -6.95
N GLN A 91 -36.36 13.62 -6.99
CA GLN A 91 -37.20 14.03 -8.11
C GLN A 91 -36.45 14.88 -9.15
N LEU A 92 -35.21 15.31 -8.85
CA LEU A 92 -34.37 16.04 -9.79
C LEU A 92 -33.70 15.06 -10.79
N PRO A 93 -33.63 15.43 -12.08
CA PRO A 93 -32.90 14.63 -13.07
C PRO A 93 -31.38 14.70 -12.84
N THR A 94 -30.67 13.74 -13.42
CA THR A 94 -29.21 13.80 -13.59
C THR A 94 -28.88 14.63 -14.83
N GLY A 95 -27.89 15.51 -14.75
CA GLY A 95 -27.46 16.34 -15.88
C GLY A 95 -26.48 15.65 -16.83
N LEU A 96 -26.57 15.97 -18.12
CA LEU A 96 -25.57 15.63 -19.14
C LEU A 96 -25.16 16.91 -19.89
N CYS A 97 -23.88 17.29 -19.81
CA CYS A 97 -23.29 18.27 -20.69
C CYS A 97 -22.47 17.57 -21.79
N TYR A 98 -22.75 17.91 -23.05
CA TYR A 98 -22.04 17.43 -24.24
C TYR A 98 -22.24 18.44 -25.39
N ASP A 99 -21.18 18.71 -26.14
CA ASP A 99 -21.23 19.53 -27.35
C ASP A 99 -20.30 18.96 -28.43
N GLU A 100 -20.83 18.71 -29.62
CA GLU A 100 -20.04 18.10 -30.70
C GLU A 100 -18.95 19.02 -31.25
N ARG A 101 -19.01 20.33 -30.99
CA ARG A 101 -17.99 21.30 -31.43
C ARG A 101 -16.68 21.18 -30.66
N MET A 102 -16.69 20.55 -29.48
CA MET A 102 -15.47 20.12 -28.77
C MET A 102 -14.63 19.12 -29.58
N ARG A 103 -15.19 18.52 -30.63
CA ARG A 103 -14.51 17.59 -31.54
C ARG A 103 -13.70 18.29 -32.63
N TYR A 104 -13.68 19.63 -32.66
CA TYR A 104 -12.97 20.40 -33.69
C TYR A 104 -11.48 20.57 -33.41
N HIS A 105 -11.06 20.57 -32.14
CA HIS A 105 -9.66 20.34 -31.75
C HIS A 105 -9.27 18.91 -32.14
N ALA A 106 -8.34 18.74 -33.07
CA ALA A 106 -7.91 17.47 -33.63
C ALA A 106 -6.49 17.61 -34.20
N GLU A 107 -5.71 16.52 -34.19
CA GLU A 107 -4.37 16.45 -34.77
C GLU A 107 -4.38 16.90 -36.25
N VAL A 108 -3.54 17.88 -36.59
CA VAL A 108 -3.50 18.55 -37.90
C VAL A 108 -2.99 17.62 -38.99
N SER A 109 -1.94 16.86 -38.68
CA SER A 109 -1.35 15.85 -39.56
C SER A 109 -1.01 14.62 -38.73
N ALA A 110 -1.79 13.55 -38.87
CA ALA A 110 -1.44 12.25 -38.29
C ALA A 110 -0.07 11.79 -38.83
N THR A 111 0.92 11.72 -37.94
CA THR A 111 2.35 11.59 -38.29
C THR A 111 2.66 10.16 -38.73
N THR A 112 2.33 9.88 -39.99
CA THR A 112 2.18 8.53 -40.58
C THR A 112 1.03 7.72 -39.97
N ARG A 113 0.83 6.47 -40.44
CA ARG A 113 -0.16 5.54 -39.85
C ARG A 113 0.33 4.85 -38.59
N GLU A 114 1.58 5.09 -38.19
CA GLU A 114 2.28 4.34 -37.14
C GLU A 114 2.38 5.16 -35.83
N SER A 115 2.05 6.46 -35.85
CA SER A 115 2.01 7.34 -34.69
C SER A 115 0.79 8.27 -34.73
N VAL A 116 -0.41 7.71 -34.51
CA VAL A 116 -1.63 8.49 -34.30
C VAL A 116 -1.74 8.85 -32.82
N HIS A 117 -1.96 10.12 -32.51
CA HIS A 117 -2.05 10.61 -31.14
C HIS A 117 -3.24 9.99 -30.35
N PRO A 118 -3.06 9.57 -29.07
CA PRO A 118 -4.08 8.81 -28.33
C PRO A 118 -5.32 9.63 -27.93
N GLU A 119 -5.18 10.93 -27.69
CA GLU A 119 -6.34 11.81 -27.47
C GLU A 119 -7.01 12.13 -28.82
N ASP A 120 -8.23 11.61 -29.00
CA ASP A 120 -8.97 11.55 -30.27
C ASP A 120 -10.37 12.21 -30.16
N PRO A 121 -10.80 13.04 -31.14
CA PRO A 121 -12.15 13.62 -31.21
C PRO A 121 -13.34 12.65 -31.16
N ARG A 122 -13.11 11.35 -31.36
CA ARG A 122 -14.10 10.28 -31.30
C ARG A 122 -14.39 9.83 -29.86
N ARG A 123 -13.51 10.10 -28.88
CA ARG A 123 -13.67 9.72 -27.47
C ARG A 123 -15.02 10.16 -26.89
N ILE A 124 -15.31 11.47 -26.93
CA ILE A 124 -16.60 12.02 -26.47
C ILE A 124 -17.79 11.58 -27.31
N TYR A 125 -17.59 11.28 -28.60
CA TYR A 125 -18.64 10.79 -29.48
C TYR A 125 -19.06 9.36 -29.13
N TYR A 126 -18.13 8.45 -28.85
CA TYR A 126 -18.44 7.09 -28.47
C TYR A 126 -19.16 7.02 -27.11
N ILE A 127 -18.78 7.86 -26.15
CA ILE A 127 -19.51 8.00 -24.87
C ILE A 127 -20.94 8.48 -25.12
N TYR A 128 -21.14 9.59 -25.84
CA TYR A 128 -22.48 10.13 -26.12
C TYR A 128 -23.34 9.11 -26.91
N LYS A 129 -22.74 8.38 -27.85
CA LYS A 129 -23.38 7.29 -28.59
C LYS A 129 -23.86 6.17 -27.66
N GLU A 130 -23.00 5.68 -26.77
CA GLU A 130 -23.33 4.61 -25.82
C GLU A 130 -24.48 5.05 -24.87
N LEU A 131 -24.47 6.29 -24.39
CA LEU A 131 -25.57 6.86 -23.57
C LEU A 131 -26.90 6.97 -24.35
N CYS A 132 -26.85 7.26 -25.65
CA CYS A 132 -28.01 7.27 -26.54
C CYS A 132 -28.53 5.85 -26.85
N GLU A 133 -27.64 4.90 -27.15
CA GLU A 133 -28.01 3.50 -27.42
C GLU A 133 -28.51 2.77 -26.16
N ALA A 134 -28.07 3.20 -24.97
CA ALA A 134 -28.65 2.79 -23.69
C ALA A 134 -30.00 3.47 -23.37
N GLY A 135 -30.50 4.37 -24.23
CA GLY A 135 -31.80 5.02 -24.08
C GLY A 135 -31.89 6.07 -22.96
N LEU A 136 -30.74 6.61 -22.51
CA LEU A 136 -30.66 7.54 -21.37
C LEU A 136 -30.78 9.02 -21.78
N VAL A 137 -30.61 9.33 -23.08
CA VAL A 137 -30.59 10.69 -23.63
C VAL A 137 -31.83 10.93 -24.49
N ASP A 138 -32.42 12.12 -24.41
CA ASP A 138 -33.44 12.56 -25.36
C ASP A 138 -32.77 13.04 -26.67
N ASP A 139 -32.43 12.10 -27.56
CA ASP A 139 -31.82 12.38 -28.86
C ASP A 139 -32.79 12.08 -30.02
N LYS A 140 -32.81 12.97 -31.04
CA LYS A 140 -33.71 12.85 -32.20
C LYS A 140 -33.55 11.56 -33.01
N LYS A 141 -32.43 10.85 -32.88
CA LYS A 141 -32.16 9.56 -33.53
C LYS A 141 -32.41 8.36 -32.61
N HIS A 142 -32.33 8.58 -31.31
CA HIS A 142 -32.45 7.55 -30.28
C HIS A 142 -33.37 8.09 -29.17
N PRO A 143 -34.69 7.94 -29.30
CA PRO A 143 -35.63 8.43 -28.29
C PRO A 143 -35.40 7.69 -26.96
N PRO A 144 -35.64 8.37 -25.82
CA PRO A 144 -35.31 7.83 -24.51
C PRO A 144 -36.23 6.67 -24.12
N ILE A 145 -35.69 5.73 -23.37
CA ILE A 145 -36.38 4.50 -22.93
C ILE A 145 -36.76 4.58 -21.43
N VAL A 146 -36.12 5.48 -20.67
CA VAL A 146 -36.34 5.71 -19.23
C VAL A 146 -37.44 6.75 -18.95
N GLU A 147 -38.11 6.68 -17.79
CA GLU A 147 -39.14 7.67 -17.37
C GLU A 147 -38.57 9.10 -17.26
N MET A 148 -37.32 9.23 -16.85
CA MET A 148 -36.62 10.51 -16.67
C MET A 148 -35.25 10.48 -17.36
N PRO A 149 -35.15 10.94 -18.61
CA PRO A 149 -33.87 11.02 -19.33
C PRO A 149 -32.94 12.09 -18.74
N LEU A 150 -31.67 12.02 -19.15
CA LEU A 150 -30.62 12.96 -18.75
C LEU A 150 -30.96 14.38 -19.17
N TYR A 151 -30.96 15.30 -18.21
CA TYR A 151 -31.25 16.71 -18.44
C TYR A 151 -30.10 17.37 -19.20
N ARG A 152 -30.37 17.92 -20.40
CA ARG A 152 -29.33 18.53 -21.23
C ARG A 152 -28.84 19.85 -20.64
N ILE A 153 -27.59 19.84 -20.22
CA ILE A 153 -26.83 21.05 -19.87
C ILE A 153 -26.17 21.56 -21.16
N HIS A 154 -26.27 22.86 -21.41
CA HIS A 154 -25.68 23.50 -22.58
C HIS A 154 -24.26 23.98 -22.28
N ALA A 155 -23.31 23.56 -23.11
CA ALA A 155 -21.96 24.09 -23.08
C ALA A 155 -21.92 25.55 -23.55
N ARG A 156 -21.02 26.33 -22.96
CA ARG A 156 -20.63 27.67 -23.40
C ARG A 156 -19.11 27.78 -23.39
N GLU A 157 -18.58 28.84 -23.96
CA GLU A 157 -17.19 29.22 -23.73
C GLU A 157 -17.02 29.80 -22.31
N ALA A 158 -15.93 29.43 -21.63
CA ALA A 158 -15.42 30.15 -20.46
C ALA A 158 -14.99 31.58 -20.84
N THR A 159 -15.07 32.52 -19.91
CA THR A 159 -14.51 33.88 -20.11
C THR A 159 -13.02 33.92 -19.78
N GLU A 160 -12.32 34.97 -20.23
CA GLU A 160 -10.94 35.24 -19.82
C GLU A 160 -10.85 35.35 -18.28
N ASP A 161 -11.74 36.12 -17.66
CA ASP A 161 -11.82 36.28 -16.20
C ASP A 161 -12.12 34.98 -15.43
N GLU A 162 -12.70 33.97 -16.07
CA GLU A 162 -12.91 32.64 -15.47
C GLU A 162 -11.64 31.78 -15.58
N CYS A 163 -10.99 31.74 -16.75
CA CYS A 163 -9.72 31.02 -16.90
C CYS A 163 -8.59 31.61 -16.03
N LEU A 164 -8.54 32.94 -15.88
CA LEU A 164 -7.55 33.65 -15.06
C LEU A 164 -7.77 33.50 -13.54
N LEU A 165 -8.77 32.74 -13.08
CA LEU A 165 -8.86 32.29 -11.68
C LEU A 165 -7.87 31.17 -11.35
N VAL A 166 -7.24 30.58 -12.36
CA VAL A 166 -6.29 29.46 -12.24
C VAL A 166 -5.05 29.68 -13.09
N HIS A 167 -5.20 30.12 -14.34
CA HIS A 167 -4.10 30.20 -15.31
C HIS A 167 -3.45 31.58 -15.32
N ALA A 168 -2.13 31.61 -15.44
CA ALA A 168 -1.34 32.81 -15.67
C ALA A 168 -1.72 33.44 -17.02
N LYS A 169 -1.72 34.77 -17.10
CA LYS A 169 -2.18 35.46 -18.31
C LYS A 169 -1.36 35.13 -19.57
N TYR A 170 -0.06 34.84 -19.43
CA TYR A 170 0.75 34.46 -20.58
C TYR A 170 0.31 33.10 -21.18
N GLU A 171 -0.14 32.16 -20.35
CA GLU A 171 -0.60 30.84 -20.78
C GLU A 171 -1.92 30.96 -21.56
N TYR A 172 -2.87 31.75 -21.03
CA TYR A 172 -4.11 32.06 -21.74
C TYR A 172 -3.86 32.75 -23.09
N GLU A 173 -2.93 33.72 -23.15
CA GLU A 173 -2.56 34.38 -24.42
C GLU A 173 -1.79 33.45 -25.39
N MET A 174 -1.00 32.50 -24.87
CA MET A 174 -0.33 31.46 -25.67
C MET A 174 -1.36 30.54 -26.35
N VAL A 175 -2.26 29.92 -25.58
CA VAL A 175 -3.31 29.05 -26.14
C VAL A 175 -4.23 29.85 -27.08
N LYS A 176 -4.51 31.12 -26.78
CA LYS A 176 -5.27 32.04 -27.65
C LYS A 176 -4.59 32.34 -28.99
N SER A 177 -3.25 32.36 -29.04
CA SER A 177 -2.50 32.62 -30.28
C SER A 177 -2.62 31.49 -31.32
N THR A 178 -2.89 30.25 -30.89
CA THR A 178 -3.03 29.11 -31.81
C THR A 178 -4.18 29.27 -32.80
N ALA A 179 -5.18 30.09 -32.48
CA ALA A 179 -6.30 30.40 -33.37
C ALA A 179 -5.93 31.29 -34.57
N SER A 180 -4.68 31.77 -34.64
CA SER A 180 -4.16 32.62 -35.72
C SER A 180 -2.91 32.07 -36.44
N MET A 181 -2.41 30.91 -36.03
CA MET A 181 -1.22 30.26 -36.59
C MET A 181 -1.55 29.41 -37.83
N SER A 182 -0.56 29.16 -38.69
CA SER A 182 -0.67 28.17 -39.78
C SER A 182 -0.57 26.73 -39.25
N ASP A 183 -1.01 25.77 -40.05
CA ASP A 183 -0.93 24.35 -39.71
C ASP A 183 0.52 23.89 -39.46
N GLU A 184 1.48 24.46 -40.18
CA GLU A 184 2.92 24.24 -39.98
C GLU A 184 3.41 24.85 -38.65
N GLU A 185 3.06 26.11 -38.36
CA GLU A 185 3.41 26.78 -37.08
C GLU A 185 2.83 26.04 -35.86
N LEU A 186 1.68 25.39 -36.03
CA LEU A 186 1.01 24.60 -34.99
C LEU A 186 1.68 23.24 -34.76
N ILE A 187 2.27 22.64 -35.81
CA ILE A 187 3.09 21.42 -35.69
C ILE A 187 4.44 21.77 -35.04
N ASP A 188 5.13 22.81 -35.53
CA ASP A 188 6.39 23.29 -34.95
C ASP A 188 6.23 23.64 -33.45
N LEU A 189 5.10 24.25 -33.06
CA LEU A 189 4.74 24.50 -31.66
C LEU A 189 4.53 23.21 -30.85
N SER A 190 3.90 22.19 -31.45
CA SER A 190 3.66 20.90 -30.80
C SER A 190 4.95 20.07 -30.61
N GLU A 191 5.96 20.28 -31.46
CA GLU A 191 7.26 19.58 -31.38
C GLU A 191 8.30 20.28 -30.48
N LEU A 192 7.96 21.41 -29.85
CA LEU A 192 8.85 22.09 -28.88
C LEU A 192 9.10 21.21 -27.64
N ARG A 193 10.34 21.24 -27.12
CA ARG A 193 10.73 20.43 -25.96
C ARG A 193 10.03 20.81 -24.66
N GLU A 194 9.54 22.05 -24.58
CA GLU A 194 8.72 22.57 -23.49
C GLU A 194 7.28 22.04 -23.54
N MET A 195 6.78 21.68 -24.73
CA MET A 195 5.40 21.23 -24.99
C MET A 195 5.29 19.71 -24.83
N ASP A 196 5.30 19.29 -23.58
CA ASP A 196 5.19 17.87 -23.21
C ASP A 196 3.82 17.28 -23.57
N SER A 197 3.84 16.32 -24.50
CA SER A 197 2.73 15.41 -24.81
C SER A 197 1.44 16.14 -25.16
N ILE A 198 1.45 16.96 -26.21
CA ILE A 198 0.31 17.79 -26.61
C ILE A 198 0.32 18.06 -28.13
N TYR A 199 -0.83 18.42 -28.69
CA TYR A 199 -0.95 18.91 -30.07
C TYR A 199 -1.86 20.15 -30.14
N PHE A 200 -1.69 20.97 -31.16
CA PHE A 200 -2.52 22.15 -31.40
C PHE A 200 -3.19 22.14 -32.79
N ASN A 201 -4.34 22.81 -32.90
CA ASN A 201 -4.89 23.27 -34.18
C ASN A 201 -5.57 24.64 -34.01
N GLN A 202 -6.03 25.26 -35.10
CA GLN A 202 -6.69 26.58 -35.09
C GLN A 202 -7.97 26.65 -34.23
N LEU A 203 -8.57 25.50 -33.89
CA LEU A 203 -9.76 25.38 -33.06
C LEU A 203 -9.47 24.81 -31.66
N SER A 204 -8.19 24.65 -31.29
CA SER A 204 -7.75 24.31 -29.92
C SER A 204 -8.30 25.28 -28.89
N PHE A 205 -8.04 26.58 -29.02
CA PHE A 205 -8.48 27.61 -28.07
C PHE A 205 -10.00 27.64 -27.88
N PHE A 206 -10.75 27.59 -28.98
CA PHE A 206 -12.21 27.53 -28.95
C PHE A 206 -12.70 26.27 -28.23
N SER A 207 -12.13 25.10 -28.55
CA SER A 207 -12.53 23.84 -27.93
C SER A 207 -12.16 23.78 -26.44
N ALA A 208 -10.99 24.31 -26.06
CA ALA A 208 -10.56 24.42 -24.67
C ALA A 208 -11.52 25.30 -23.85
N LYS A 209 -11.81 26.52 -24.33
CA LYS A 209 -12.81 27.40 -23.69
C LYS A 209 -14.18 26.74 -23.58
N LEU A 210 -14.62 25.99 -24.60
CA LEU A 210 -15.89 25.28 -24.60
C LEU A 210 -15.90 24.10 -23.60
N SER A 211 -14.78 23.38 -23.46
CA SER A 211 -14.57 22.32 -22.46
C SER A 211 -14.65 22.88 -21.04
N THR A 212 -13.91 23.97 -20.77
CA THR A 212 -13.87 24.63 -19.45
C THR A 212 -15.23 25.24 -19.10
N GLY A 213 -15.88 25.92 -20.04
CA GLY A 213 -17.22 26.50 -19.82
C GLY A 213 -18.32 25.44 -19.65
N ALA A 214 -18.19 24.27 -20.28
CA ALA A 214 -19.04 23.11 -20.03
C ALA A 214 -18.86 22.52 -18.62
N ALA A 215 -17.62 22.44 -18.12
CA ALA A 215 -17.35 22.03 -16.75
C ALA A 215 -17.97 23.02 -15.74
N ILE A 216 -17.80 24.34 -15.96
CA ILE A 216 -18.41 25.40 -15.13
C ILE A 216 -19.94 25.26 -15.10
N GLU A 217 -20.62 25.20 -16.25
CA GLU A 217 -22.09 25.11 -16.27
C GLU A 217 -22.63 23.79 -15.70
N THR A 218 -21.86 22.70 -15.83
CA THR A 218 -22.19 21.42 -15.18
C THR A 218 -22.15 21.55 -13.66
N CYS A 219 -21.07 22.13 -13.12
CA CYS A 219 -20.94 22.34 -11.68
C CYS A 219 -21.98 23.34 -11.15
N ARG A 220 -22.20 24.47 -11.84
CA ARG A 220 -23.26 25.43 -11.51
C ARG A 220 -24.65 24.79 -11.49
N ALA A 221 -24.97 23.88 -12.42
CA ALA A 221 -26.28 23.21 -12.46
C ALA A 221 -26.50 22.29 -11.26
N VAL A 222 -25.46 21.60 -10.79
CA VAL A 222 -25.50 20.76 -9.58
C VAL A 222 -25.60 21.60 -8.31
N MET A 223 -24.77 22.65 -8.17
CA MET A 223 -24.79 23.53 -7.00
C MET A 223 -26.10 24.28 -6.85
N SER A 224 -26.64 24.83 -7.95
CA SER A 224 -27.97 25.46 -7.98
C SER A 224 -29.15 24.47 -7.98
N ARG A 225 -28.89 23.16 -7.80
CA ARG A 225 -29.90 22.07 -7.73
C ARG A 225 -30.92 22.06 -8.88
N LYS A 226 -30.51 22.50 -10.08
CA LYS A 226 -31.27 22.27 -11.33
C LYS A 226 -31.31 20.78 -11.69
N VAL A 227 -30.28 20.06 -11.24
CA VAL A 227 -30.08 18.61 -11.34
C VAL A 227 -29.58 18.10 -9.99
N LYS A 228 -29.79 16.82 -9.66
CA LYS A 228 -29.28 16.25 -8.39
C LYS A 228 -27.75 16.13 -8.40
N ASN A 229 -27.23 15.65 -9.54
CA ASN A 229 -25.83 15.39 -9.90
C ASN A 229 -25.71 15.47 -11.44
N ALA A 230 -24.50 15.43 -12.01
CA ALA A 230 -24.32 15.52 -13.47
C ALA A 230 -23.02 14.89 -13.99
N ILE A 231 -22.98 14.63 -15.30
CA ILE A 231 -21.78 14.26 -16.06
C ILE A 231 -21.51 15.24 -17.22
N ALA A 232 -20.25 15.63 -17.38
CA ALA A 232 -19.71 16.48 -18.44
C ALA A 232 -18.82 15.65 -19.36
N VAL A 233 -19.34 15.31 -20.55
CA VAL A 233 -18.64 14.56 -21.59
C VAL A 233 -17.88 15.55 -22.48
N ILE A 234 -16.71 15.97 -22.02
CA ILE A 234 -15.97 17.14 -22.52
C ILE A 234 -14.58 16.78 -23.06
N ARG A 235 -14.03 17.62 -23.94
CA ARG A 235 -12.61 17.63 -24.35
C ARG A 235 -12.21 18.99 -24.96
N PRO A 236 -10.92 19.39 -24.98
CA PRO A 236 -9.75 18.69 -24.43
C PRO A 236 -9.84 18.48 -22.91
N PRO A 237 -9.10 17.49 -22.37
CA PRO A 237 -8.96 17.28 -20.94
C PRO A 237 -8.26 18.47 -20.25
N GLY A 238 -8.19 18.42 -18.92
CA GLY A 238 -7.69 19.52 -18.08
C GLY A 238 -6.67 19.16 -17.00
N HIS A 239 -6.55 17.91 -16.53
CA HIS A 239 -5.67 17.58 -15.38
C HIS A 239 -4.27 18.19 -15.39
N HIS A 240 -3.55 17.97 -16.50
CA HIS A 240 -2.13 18.22 -16.58
C HIS A 240 -1.79 19.69 -16.88
N ALA A 241 -2.80 20.51 -17.23
CA ALA A 241 -2.62 21.95 -17.39
C ALA A 241 -2.32 22.57 -16.02
N GLU A 242 -1.08 23.03 -15.85
CA GLU A 242 -0.60 23.75 -14.69
C GLU A 242 -1.05 25.22 -14.70
N ILE A 243 -0.72 25.97 -13.64
CA ILE A 243 -0.97 27.42 -13.58
C ILE A 243 -0.36 28.15 -14.79
N GLY A 244 0.76 27.66 -15.32
CA GLY A 244 1.55 28.37 -16.32
C GLY A 244 2.15 27.48 -17.41
N LYS A 245 1.52 26.33 -17.71
CA LYS A 245 1.96 25.39 -18.76
C LYS A 245 0.82 24.43 -19.18
N ALA A 246 0.50 24.41 -20.48
CA ALA A 246 -0.23 23.32 -21.12
C ALA A 246 0.70 22.09 -21.35
N MET A 247 0.21 20.90 -21.05
CA MET A 247 0.91 19.61 -21.24
C MET A 247 -0.06 18.45 -21.07
N GLY A 248 0.33 17.23 -21.44
CA GLY A 248 -0.45 16.01 -21.19
C GLY A 248 -1.87 16.09 -21.79
N PHE A 249 -1.96 16.54 -23.04
CA PHE A 249 -3.19 16.80 -23.80
C PHE A 249 -4.10 17.91 -23.23
N CYS A 250 -3.69 18.60 -22.16
CA CYS A 250 -4.52 19.54 -21.41
C CYS A 250 -4.14 20.99 -21.72
N LEU A 251 -5.14 21.79 -22.16
CA LEU A 251 -4.96 23.22 -22.49
C LEU A 251 -5.41 24.17 -21.38
N PHE A 252 -6.54 23.87 -20.72
CA PHE A 252 -7.00 24.59 -19.53
C PHE A 252 -7.52 23.57 -18.50
N ASN A 253 -7.23 23.82 -17.23
CA ASN A 253 -7.60 22.94 -16.12
C ASN A 253 -9.11 23.05 -15.78
N ASN A 254 -9.93 22.34 -16.57
CA ASN A 254 -11.40 22.39 -16.55
C ASN A 254 -12.00 22.25 -15.14
N VAL A 255 -11.51 21.30 -14.36
CA VAL A 255 -11.96 21.02 -12.98
C VAL A 255 -11.54 22.12 -12.02
N SER A 256 -10.28 22.57 -12.08
CA SER A 256 -9.78 23.60 -11.17
C SER A 256 -10.46 24.95 -11.40
N VAL A 257 -10.69 25.33 -12.66
CA VAL A 257 -11.44 26.54 -13.02
C VAL A 257 -12.89 26.43 -12.56
N ALA A 258 -13.57 25.31 -12.82
CA ALA A 258 -14.95 25.10 -12.37
C ALA A 258 -15.08 25.18 -10.84
N SER A 259 -14.10 24.66 -10.09
CA SER A 259 -14.02 24.75 -8.62
C SER A 259 -13.93 26.21 -8.15
N ARG A 260 -12.98 26.99 -8.70
CA ARG A 260 -12.79 28.40 -8.35
C ARG A 260 -13.99 29.28 -8.72
N VAL A 261 -14.63 29.00 -9.86
CA VAL A 261 -15.87 29.68 -10.25
C VAL A 261 -17.02 29.34 -9.30
N CYS A 262 -17.18 28.08 -8.87
CA CYS A 262 -18.24 27.72 -7.94
C CYS A 262 -18.02 28.28 -6.53
N GLN A 263 -16.79 28.30 -6.01
CA GLN A 263 -16.46 29.00 -4.75
C GLN A 263 -16.80 30.50 -4.83
N LYS A 264 -16.50 31.16 -5.97
CA LYS A 264 -16.79 32.57 -6.22
C LYS A 264 -18.29 32.87 -6.35
N ASP A 265 -19.04 32.01 -7.02
CA ASP A 265 -20.47 32.23 -7.33
C ASP A 265 -21.42 31.87 -6.18
N PHE A 266 -21.04 30.89 -5.34
CA PHE A 266 -21.90 30.35 -4.27
C PHE A 266 -21.38 30.62 -2.85
N GLY A 267 -20.12 31.04 -2.67
CA GLY A 267 -19.57 31.40 -1.36
C GLY A 267 -19.56 30.22 -0.38
N GLU A 268 -20.09 30.44 0.85
CA GLU A 268 -20.13 29.40 1.89
C GLU A 268 -20.95 28.15 1.48
N ASP A 269 -21.93 28.25 0.56
CA ASP A 269 -22.69 27.10 0.04
C ASP A 269 -21.83 26.13 -0.82
N CYS A 270 -20.62 26.55 -1.20
CA CYS A 270 -19.66 25.78 -2.01
C CYS A 270 -18.22 25.92 -1.51
N ARG A 271 -18.04 26.09 -0.20
CA ARG A 271 -16.72 26.41 0.37
C ARG A 271 -15.76 25.23 0.27
N LYS A 272 -16.13 24.07 0.84
CA LYS A 272 -15.33 22.85 0.87
C LYS A 272 -15.58 22.02 -0.38
N ILE A 273 -14.59 21.91 -1.27
CA ILE A 273 -14.68 21.07 -2.48
C ILE A 273 -13.77 19.85 -2.32
N LEU A 274 -14.31 18.66 -2.57
CA LEU A 274 -13.52 17.45 -2.80
C LEU A 274 -13.33 17.27 -4.30
N ILE A 275 -12.08 17.24 -4.75
CA ILE A 275 -11.70 16.79 -6.08
C ILE A 275 -11.15 15.37 -5.95
N LEU A 276 -11.88 14.38 -6.45
CA LEU A 276 -11.35 13.03 -6.61
C LEU A 276 -10.84 12.84 -8.04
N ASP A 277 -9.62 12.36 -8.17
CA ASP A 277 -9.04 11.80 -9.36
C ASP A 277 -8.89 10.28 -9.27
N TRP A 278 -9.32 9.58 -10.32
CA TRP A 278 -9.12 8.14 -10.51
C TRP A 278 -8.45 7.81 -11.87
N SER A 279 -7.87 8.82 -12.53
CA SER A 279 -7.12 8.65 -13.77
C SER A 279 -5.79 7.95 -13.49
N VAL A 280 -5.29 7.17 -14.45
CA VAL A 280 -4.05 6.42 -14.28
C VAL A 280 -2.80 7.32 -14.16
N ALA A 281 -2.87 8.56 -14.67
CA ALA A 281 -1.80 9.55 -14.65
C ALA A 281 -2.10 10.67 -13.63
N PHE A 282 -1.11 10.95 -12.79
CA PHE A 282 -1.19 11.92 -11.70
C PHE A 282 -1.37 13.37 -12.16
N ARG A 283 -2.29 14.12 -11.53
CA ARG A 283 -2.60 15.52 -11.90
C ARG A 283 -1.71 16.55 -11.20
N ASN A 284 -0.48 16.66 -11.68
CA ASN A 284 0.46 17.75 -11.37
C ASN A 284 -0.24 19.14 -11.33
N GLY A 285 -0.98 19.50 -12.37
CA GLY A 285 -1.66 20.80 -12.45
C GLY A 285 -2.77 21.00 -11.41
N CYS A 286 -3.56 19.97 -11.10
CA CYS A 286 -4.61 20.09 -10.09
C CYS A 286 -4.04 20.14 -8.66
N GLN A 287 -3.01 19.33 -8.35
CA GLN A 287 -2.29 19.41 -7.08
C GLN A 287 -1.69 20.81 -6.86
N GLN A 288 -1.01 21.36 -7.87
CA GLN A 288 -0.35 22.67 -7.81
C GLN A 288 -1.33 23.83 -7.49
N VAL A 289 -2.53 23.83 -8.08
CA VAL A 289 -3.53 24.92 -7.93
C VAL A 289 -4.18 24.99 -6.54
N PHE A 290 -4.14 23.89 -5.78
CA PHE A 290 -4.79 23.78 -4.47
C PHE A 290 -3.84 23.42 -3.32
N TYR A 291 -2.53 23.31 -3.57
CA TYR A 291 -1.54 22.79 -2.62
C TYR A 291 -1.50 23.54 -1.27
N GLU A 292 -1.89 24.82 -1.25
CA GLU A 292 -1.96 25.66 -0.04
C GLU A 292 -3.39 25.96 0.46
N ASP A 293 -4.43 25.36 -0.13
CA ASP A 293 -5.83 25.71 0.15
C ASP A 293 -6.50 24.75 1.16
N PRO A 294 -6.86 25.21 2.38
CA PRO A 294 -7.54 24.36 3.37
C PRO A 294 -8.95 23.91 2.94
N ASN A 295 -9.56 24.57 1.94
CA ASN A 295 -10.95 24.36 1.53
C ASN A 295 -11.08 23.49 0.28
N VAL A 296 -9.98 23.06 -0.35
CA VAL A 296 -10.03 22.12 -1.49
C VAL A 296 -9.20 20.88 -1.17
N LEU A 297 -9.89 19.77 -0.94
CA LEU A 297 -9.29 18.46 -0.74
C LEU A 297 -9.08 17.80 -2.10
N TYR A 298 -7.83 17.50 -2.43
CA TYR A 298 -7.45 16.73 -3.61
C TYR A 298 -7.04 15.31 -3.22
N ILE A 299 -7.65 14.31 -3.84
CA ILE A 299 -7.30 12.88 -3.68
C ILE A 299 -7.07 12.26 -5.06
N SER A 300 -5.97 11.53 -5.26
CA SER A 300 -5.62 10.89 -6.54
C SER A 300 -5.16 9.45 -6.39
N LEU A 301 -5.67 8.55 -7.24
CA LEU A 301 -5.27 7.15 -7.34
C LEU A 301 -4.69 6.88 -8.72
N HIS A 302 -3.36 6.81 -8.82
CA HIS A 302 -2.61 6.84 -10.09
C HIS A 302 -1.45 5.85 -10.10
N VAL A 303 -0.96 5.47 -11.27
CA VAL A 303 0.30 4.70 -11.40
C VAL A 303 1.47 5.66 -11.28
N TYR A 304 2.46 5.28 -10.46
CA TYR A 304 3.60 6.14 -10.12
C TYR A 304 4.94 5.48 -10.46
N MET A 305 5.10 4.18 -10.14
CA MET A 305 6.31 3.39 -10.45
C MET A 305 7.62 4.08 -10.00
N ASN A 306 7.61 4.73 -8.83
CA ASN A 306 8.71 5.54 -8.28
C ASN A 306 9.08 6.74 -9.18
N GLY A 307 8.08 7.51 -9.60
CA GLY A 307 8.25 8.70 -10.46
C GLY A 307 8.62 8.41 -11.91
N LYS A 308 8.44 7.15 -12.37
CA LYS A 308 8.78 6.68 -13.72
C LYS A 308 7.56 6.43 -14.62
N PHE A 309 6.36 6.62 -14.09
CA PHE A 309 5.15 6.68 -14.90
C PHE A 309 4.76 8.15 -15.13
N TYR A 310 4.04 8.42 -16.21
CA TYR A 310 3.72 9.79 -16.61
C TYR A 310 2.69 10.47 -15.69
N PRO A 311 2.87 11.75 -15.32
CA PRO A 311 4.06 12.60 -15.55
C PRO A 311 5.22 12.22 -14.63
N GLU A 312 6.44 12.14 -15.18
CA GLU A 312 7.64 11.73 -14.42
C GLU A 312 8.02 12.73 -13.31
N GLY A 313 8.65 12.22 -12.26
CA GLY A 313 9.15 12.98 -11.12
C GLY A 313 8.46 12.66 -9.78
N PRO A 314 8.89 13.31 -8.68
CA PRO A 314 8.50 12.91 -7.32
C PRO A 314 7.12 13.39 -6.88
N GLN A 315 6.50 14.37 -7.57
CA GLN A 315 5.33 15.12 -7.07
C GLN A 315 4.08 14.26 -6.80
N GLY A 316 3.99 13.07 -7.41
CA GLY A 316 2.93 12.09 -7.16
C GLY A 316 3.15 11.20 -5.93
N ASP A 317 4.30 11.26 -5.25
CA ASP A 317 4.55 10.42 -4.07
C ASP A 317 3.59 10.76 -2.91
N MET A 318 3.33 9.77 -2.05
CA MET A 318 2.38 9.84 -0.93
C MET A 318 2.75 10.88 0.14
N TYR A 319 4.00 11.32 0.16
CA TYR A 319 4.51 12.33 1.08
C TYR A 319 4.12 13.77 0.70
N HIS A 320 3.67 14.01 -0.53
CA HIS A 320 3.23 15.34 -0.99
C HIS A 320 1.83 15.66 -0.45
N CYS A 321 1.78 16.20 0.77
CA CYS A 321 0.54 16.35 1.54
C CYS A 321 -0.11 17.76 1.48
N GLY A 322 0.45 18.68 0.70
CA GLY A 322 0.10 20.11 0.72
C GLY A 322 1.04 20.92 1.63
N THR A 323 0.97 22.24 1.59
CA THR A 323 1.82 23.16 2.37
C THR A 323 1.04 24.29 3.03
N GLY A 324 1.59 24.84 4.11
CA GLY A 324 0.98 25.99 4.80
C GLY A 324 -0.41 25.66 5.32
N ALA A 325 -1.43 26.39 4.85
CA ALA A 325 -2.81 26.13 5.25
C ALA A 325 -3.44 24.90 4.54
N GLY A 326 -2.86 24.44 3.42
CA GLY A 326 -3.30 23.26 2.68
C GLY A 326 -2.70 21.95 3.18
N GLU A 327 -1.91 21.95 4.26
CA GLU A 327 -1.28 20.74 4.77
C GLU A 327 -2.34 19.68 5.17
N GLY A 328 -2.12 18.46 4.67
CA GLY A 328 -3.06 17.34 4.78
C GLY A 328 -4.23 17.39 3.80
N LYS A 329 -4.35 18.41 2.93
CA LYS A 329 -5.42 18.50 1.90
C LYS A 329 -5.03 17.96 0.54
N ASN A 330 -3.79 17.47 0.40
CA ASN A 330 -3.39 16.67 -0.75
C ASN A 330 -3.17 15.20 -0.31
N VAL A 331 -3.78 14.25 -1.04
CA VAL A 331 -3.73 12.81 -0.73
C VAL A 331 -3.43 12.00 -1.98
N ASN A 332 -2.17 11.66 -2.18
CA ASN A 332 -1.74 10.78 -3.26
C ASN A 332 -1.77 9.30 -2.83
N ILE A 333 -2.32 8.44 -3.68
CA ILE A 333 -2.28 6.97 -3.55
C ILE A 333 -1.47 6.40 -4.74
N PRO A 334 -0.13 6.43 -4.67
CA PRO A 334 0.73 6.05 -5.78
C PRO A 334 0.85 4.53 -5.91
N TRP A 335 0.31 3.98 -6.99
CA TRP A 335 0.49 2.56 -7.32
C TRP A 335 1.92 2.30 -7.81
N PRO A 336 2.67 1.35 -7.20
CA PRO A 336 4.08 1.08 -7.55
C PRO A 336 4.21 0.29 -8.86
N SER A 337 3.11 -0.20 -9.43
CA SER A 337 3.05 -0.92 -10.69
C SER A 337 1.74 -0.68 -11.42
N LYS A 338 1.75 -0.91 -12.73
CA LYS A 338 0.53 -1.20 -13.51
C LYS A 338 -0.16 -2.49 -13.02
N GLY A 339 -1.35 -2.77 -13.55
CA GLY A 339 -2.09 -4.02 -13.30
C GLY A 339 -3.02 -4.02 -12.09
N MET A 340 -3.24 -2.87 -11.43
CA MET A 340 -4.23 -2.73 -10.36
C MET A 340 -5.65 -2.85 -10.91
N GLY A 341 -6.58 -3.45 -10.14
CA GLY A 341 -7.97 -3.65 -10.53
C GLY A 341 -8.97 -3.39 -9.41
N ASP A 342 -10.19 -3.93 -9.57
CA ASP A 342 -11.36 -3.67 -8.72
C ASP A 342 -11.07 -3.77 -7.21
N GLY A 343 -10.41 -4.85 -6.77
CA GLY A 343 -10.09 -5.08 -5.36
C GLY A 343 -9.12 -4.05 -4.78
N ASP A 344 -8.15 -3.59 -5.58
CA ASP A 344 -7.15 -2.60 -5.17
C ASP A 344 -7.78 -1.21 -4.97
N TYR A 345 -8.57 -0.77 -5.94
CA TYR A 345 -9.29 0.50 -5.89
C TYR A 345 -10.35 0.51 -4.78
N MET A 346 -11.11 -0.57 -4.62
CA MET A 346 -12.08 -0.69 -3.51
C MET A 346 -11.40 -0.69 -2.14
N TYR A 347 -10.24 -1.34 -1.99
CA TYR A 347 -9.50 -1.33 -0.74
C TYR A 347 -8.99 0.09 -0.40
N ALA A 348 -8.43 0.82 -1.36
CA ALA A 348 -8.05 2.22 -1.17
C ALA A 348 -9.27 3.13 -0.86
N PHE A 349 -10.41 2.90 -1.52
CA PHE A 349 -11.64 3.66 -1.27
C PHE A 349 -12.16 3.47 0.16
N GLN A 350 -12.17 2.22 0.64
CA GLN A 350 -12.68 1.88 1.98
C GLN A 350 -11.71 2.28 3.11
N ASN A 351 -10.40 2.28 2.86
CA ASN A 351 -9.38 2.49 3.88
C ASN A 351 -8.75 3.90 3.90
N VAL A 352 -8.91 4.69 2.82
CA VAL A 352 -8.32 6.04 2.70
C VAL A 352 -9.36 7.05 2.18
N VAL A 353 -9.88 6.85 0.97
CA VAL A 353 -10.67 7.90 0.26
C VAL A 353 -11.93 8.26 1.04
N MET A 354 -12.79 7.29 1.36
CA MET A 354 -14.05 7.56 2.06
C MET A 354 -13.88 7.99 3.52
N PRO A 355 -12.98 7.39 4.33
CA PRO A 355 -12.68 7.90 5.67
C PRO A 355 -12.29 9.39 5.68
N ILE A 356 -11.34 9.77 4.82
CA ILE A 356 -10.89 11.17 4.69
C ILE A 356 -12.01 12.08 4.16
N ALA A 357 -12.72 11.65 3.12
CA ALA A 357 -13.79 12.45 2.52
C ALA A 357 -14.98 12.67 3.47
N ASN A 358 -15.33 11.71 4.33
CA ASN A 358 -16.36 11.90 5.36
C ASN A 358 -15.87 12.81 6.50
N GLU A 359 -14.59 12.79 6.86
CA GLU A 359 -14.04 13.73 7.86
C GLU A 359 -13.90 15.16 7.32
N PHE A 360 -13.63 15.31 6.02
CA PHE A 360 -13.61 16.62 5.36
C PHE A 360 -15.02 17.20 5.18
N ASP A 361 -16.03 16.35 4.97
CA ASP A 361 -17.44 16.74 4.82
C ASP A 361 -17.62 17.79 3.68
N PRO A 362 -17.30 17.46 2.42
CA PRO A 362 -17.31 18.44 1.33
C PRO A 362 -18.72 18.97 1.05
N ASP A 363 -18.82 20.28 0.78
CA ASP A 363 -20.02 20.92 0.26
C ASP A 363 -20.31 20.47 -1.17
N PHE A 364 -19.27 20.16 -1.95
CA PHE A 364 -19.37 19.73 -3.34
C PHE A 364 -18.29 18.69 -3.69
N VAL A 365 -18.64 17.67 -4.48
CA VAL A 365 -17.69 16.69 -5.02
C VAL A 365 -17.57 16.85 -6.53
N ILE A 366 -16.34 16.98 -7.03
CA ILE A 366 -16.03 16.87 -8.45
C ILE A 366 -15.21 15.59 -8.66
N ILE A 367 -15.72 14.68 -9.48
CA ILE A 367 -14.97 13.51 -9.94
C ILE A 367 -14.31 13.89 -11.26
N ALA A 368 -12.98 13.94 -11.24
CA ALA A 368 -12.14 14.21 -12.39
C ALA A 368 -11.85 12.86 -13.09
N ALA A 369 -12.76 12.48 -13.97
CA ALA A 369 -12.95 11.10 -14.42
C ALA A 369 -12.17 10.79 -15.71
N GLY A 370 -10.93 10.36 -15.52
CA GLY A 370 -10.22 9.59 -16.55
C GLY A 370 -10.65 8.13 -16.52
N PHE A 371 -10.71 7.49 -17.69
CA PHE A 371 -11.04 6.06 -17.80
C PHE A 371 -9.88 5.25 -18.41
N ASP A 372 -8.65 5.72 -18.20
CA ASP A 372 -7.39 5.06 -18.60
C ASP A 372 -6.91 4.03 -17.58
N ALA A 373 -7.44 4.03 -16.35
CA ALA A 373 -7.28 2.90 -15.44
C ALA A 373 -8.18 1.69 -15.79
N ALA A 374 -9.05 1.82 -16.80
CA ALA A 374 -10.06 0.83 -17.14
C ALA A 374 -9.49 -0.40 -17.85
N ALA A 375 -10.09 -1.57 -17.58
CA ALA A 375 -9.73 -2.84 -18.20
C ALA A 375 -9.85 -2.78 -19.73
N GLY A 376 -8.69 -2.84 -20.41
CA GLY A 376 -8.57 -2.74 -21.87
C GLY A 376 -7.95 -1.43 -22.37
N ASP A 377 -7.65 -0.47 -21.48
CA ASP A 377 -6.80 0.67 -21.84
C ASP A 377 -5.31 0.30 -21.73
N GLU A 378 -4.61 0.35 -22.86
CA GLU A 378 -3.21 -0.11 -22.96
C GLU A 378 -2.22 0.94 -22.42
N LEU A 379 -2.57 2.23 -22.49
CA LEU A 379 -1.74 3.33 -22.01
C LEU A 379 -1.66 3.29 -20.48
N GLY A 380 -2.78 3.12 -19.79
CA GLY A 380 -2.79 2.91 -18.35
C GLY A 380 -2.38 1.49 -17.92
N GLY A 381 -2.87 0.46 -18.60
CA GLY A 381 -2.55 -0.94 -18.29
C GLY A 381 -3.02 -1.39 -16.90
N CYS A 382 -4.15 -0.85 -16.43
CA CYS A 382 -4.87 -1.33 -15.25
C CYS A 382 -6.12 -2.12 -15.66
N PHE A 383 -6.79 -2.73 -14.67
CA PHE A 383 -7.90 -3.65 -14.86
C PHE A 383 -9.16 -3.25 -14.08
N VAL A 384 -9.40 -1.94 -13.91
CA VAL A 384 -10.61 -1.43 -13.25
C VAL A 384 -11.81 -1.67 -14.17
N THR A 385 -12.85 -2.36 -13.68
CA THR A 385 -14.03 -2.70 -14.48
C THR A 385 -15.09 -1.59 -14.42
N PRO A 386 -16.00 -1.50 -15.41
CA PRO A 386 -17.13 -0.55 -15.36
C PRO A 386 -17.98 -0.66 -14.07
N PRO A 387 -18.28 -1.87 -13.52
CA PRO A 387 -18.84 -2.03 -12.18
C PRO A 387 -18.03 -1.35 -11.07
N CYS A 388 -16.69 -1.37 -11.09
CA CYS A 388 -15.88 -0.68 -10.08
C CYS A 388 -16.05 0.84 -10.15
N TYR A 389 -16.08 1.44 -11.35
CA TYR A 389 -16.41 2.86 -11.50
C TYR A 389 -17.81 3.20 -10.98
N ALA A 390 -18.79 2.31 -11.15
CA ALA A 390 -20.11 2.45 -10.54
C ALA A 390 -20.06 2.39 -9.00
N HIS A 391 -19.34 1.44 -8.38
CA HIS A 391 -19.16 1.40 -6.92
C HIS A 391 -18.44 2.65 -6.38
N MET A 392 -17.35 3.10 -7.03
CA MET A 392 -16.65 4.33 -6.65
C MET A 392 -17.59 5.56 -6.69
N THR A 393 -18.40 5.68 -7.74
CA THR A 393 -19.41 6.75 -7.87
C THR A 393 -20.46 6.65 -6.76
N HIS A 394 -21.00 5.46 -6.51
CA HIS A 394 -22.03 5.22 -5.50
C HIS A 394 -21.55 5.55 -4.08
N MET A 395 -20.31 5.19 -3.74
CA MET A 395 -19.71 5.50 -2.45
C MET A 395 -19.61 7.02 -2.23
N LEU A 396 -19.14 7.77 -3.23
CA LEU A 396 -19.07 9.24 -3.17
C LEU A 396 -20.45 9.91 -3.10
N MET A 397 -21.49 9.33 -3.70
CA MET A 397 -22.86 9.91 -3.71
C MET A 397 -23.50 10.06 -2.33
N SER A 398 -22.90 9.52 -1.27
CA SER A 398 -23.29 9.79 0.13
C SER A 398 -22.84 11.17 0.65
N LEU A 399 -21.77 11.74 0.07
CA LEU A 399 -21.19 13.02 0.44
C LEU A 399 -21.96 14.21 -0.18
N ALA A 400 -21.71 15.43 0.32
CA ALA A 400 -22.21 16.68 -0.27
C ALA A 400 -23.75 16.76 -0.51
N GLY A 401 -24.53 15.93 0.21
CA GLY A 401 -25.95 15.73 -0.08
C GLY A 401 -26.21 15.29 -1.53
N GLY A 402 -25.32 14.47 -2.10
CA GLY A 402 -25.36 14.01 -3.48
C GLY A 402 -24.94 15.05 -4.54
N ARG A 403 -24.42 16.23 -4.16
CA ARG A 403 -23.90 17.22 -5.14
C ARG A 403 -22.59 16.70 -5.74
N ILE A 404 -22.71 16.00 -6.87
CA ILE A 404 -21.59 15.47 -7.64
C ILE A 404 -21.64 15.96 -9.09
N ALA A 405 -20.51 16.48 -9.58
CA ALA A 405 -20.23 16.63 -11.00
C ALA A 405 -19.12 15.67 -11.43
N VAL A 406 -19.33 14.94 -12.52
CA VAL A 406 -18.31 14.06 -13.13
C VAL A 406 -17.79 14.73 -14.40
N CYS A 407 -16.53 15.12 -14.45
CA CYS A 407 -15.91 15.76 -15.62
C CYS A 407 -15.00 14.78 -16.33
N LEU A 408 -15.20 14.58 -17.64
CA LEU A 408 -14.39 13.65 -18.44
C LEU A 408 -12.97 14.17 -18.65
N GLU A 409 -11.99 13.26 -18.52
CA GLU A 409 -10.55 13.56 -18.60
C GLU A 409 -9.86 12.55 -19.55
N GLY A 410 -8.92 11.72 -19.07
CA GLY A 410 -8.23 10.68 -19.85
C GLY A 410 -9.03 9.40 -20.18
N GLY A 411 -8.36 8.38 -20.72
CA GLY A 411 -8.96 7.14 -21.23
C GLY A 411 -9.10 7.10 -22.76
N TYR A 412 -8.55 6.08 -23.40
CA TYR A 412 -8.19 6.10 -24.83
C TYR A 412 -8.77 4.90 -25.59
N ASN A 413 -9.00 3.75 -24.94
CA ASN A 413 -9.80 2.67 -25.53
C ASN A 413 -11.30 3.04 -25.60
N PHE A 414 -11.82 3.27 -26.81
CA PHE A 414 -13.22 3.66 -27.06
C PHE A 414 -14.28 2.70 -26.45
N GLY A 415 -13.97 1.41 -26.32
CA GLY A 415 -14.87 0.43 -25.72
C GLY A 415 -14.85 0.45 -24.18
N ALA A 416 -13.68 0.66 -23.59
CA ALA A 416 -13.51 0.73 -22.13
C ALA A 416 -14.09 2.05 -21.57
N ILE A 417 -13.77 3.19 -22.21
CA ILE A 417 -14.25 4.51 -21.79
C ILE A 417 -15.78 4.63 -21.85
N SER A 418 -16.40 4.16 -22.94
CA SER A 418 -17.85 4.30 -23.13
C SER A 418 -18.65 3.47 -22.13
N LYS A 419 -18.23 2.22 -21.89
CA LYS A 419 -18.87 1.33 -20.89
C LYS A 419 -18.68 1.84 -19.46
N SER A 420 -17.51 2.37 -19.14
CA SER A 420 -17.22 2.93 -17.81
C SER A 420 -18.01 4.21 -17.56
N ALA A 421 -18.06 5.12 -18.54
CA ALA A 421 -18.91 6.31 -18.48
C ALA A 421 -20.41 5.98 -18.40
N LEU A 422 -20.89 4.93 -19.11
CA LEU A 422 -22.26 4.43 -18.97
C LEU A 422 -22.55 3.92 -17.55
N ALA A 423 -21.66 3.12 -16.96
CA ALA A 423 -21.82 2.58 -15.62
C ALA A 423 -21.85 3.69 -14.54
N VAL A 424 -20.97 4.69 -14.66
CA VAL A 424 -21.02 5.91 -13.83
C VAL A 424 -22.35 6.65 -14.02
N THR A 425 -22.79 6.87 -15.27
CA THR A 425 -24.01 7.64 -15.57
C THR A 425 -25.27 6.95 -15.02
N ARG A 426 -25.39 5.63 -15.17
CA ARG A 426 -26.47 4.83 -14.56
C ARG A 426 -26.50 4.97 -13.04
N THR A 427 -25.32 4.93 -12.40
CA THR A 427 -25.19 5.13 -10.95
C THR A 427 -25.66 6.53 -10.53
N LEU A 428 -25.25 7.58 -11.25
CA LEU A 428 -25.71 8.96 -11.00
C LEU A 428 -27.24 9.08 -11.12
N MET A 429 -27.83 8.42 -12.12
CA MET A 429 -29.28 8.37 -12.32
C MET A 429 -30.02 7.62 -11.20
N GLY A 430 -29.34 6.69 -10.51
CA GLY A 430 -29.84 5.98 -9.32
C GLY A 430 -29.95 4.46 -9.48
N GLU A 431 -29.42 3.89 -10.56
CA GLU A 431 -29.32 2.43 -10.71
C GLU A 431 -28.28 1.86 -9.74
N PRO A 432 -28.51 0.68 -9.14
CA PRO A 432 -27.54 0.04 -8.26
C PRO A 432 -26.33 -0.49 -9.05
N PRO A 433 -25.08 -0.30 -8.57
CA PRO A 433 -23.90 -0.87 -9.22
C PRO A 433 -23.93 -2.39 -9.39
N ASP A 434 -23.42 -2.87 -10.52
CA ASP A 434 -23.23 -4.28 -10.82
C ASP A 434 -22.26 -4.98 -9.84
N ARG A 435 -22.31 -6.32 -9.78
CA ARG A 435 -21.42 -7.09 -8.90
C ARG A 435 -19.98 -7.13 -9.41
N LEU A 436 -19.06 -6.67 -8.57
CA LEU A 436 -17.61 -6.88 -8.74
C LEU A 436 -17.29 -8.37 -8.83
N GLN A 437 -16.34 -8.73 -9.69
CA GLN A 437 -15.92 -10.13 -9.89
C GLN A 437 -14.70 -10.51 -9.05
N ALA A 438 -13.85 -9.54 -8.71
CA ALA A 438 -12.69 -9.71 -7.83
C ALA A 438 -12.66 -8.59 -6.79
N THR A 439 -12.76 -8.94 -5.51
CA THR A 439 -12.82 -7.98 -4.40
C THR A 439 -11.60 -7.99 -3.49
N SER A 440 -10.70 -8.97 -3.65
CA SER A 440 -9.44 -9.04 -2.92
C SER A 440 -8.41 -8.10 -3.54
N ALA A 441 -7.87 -7.18 -2.75
CA ALA A 441 -6.70 -6.40 -3.14
C ALA A 441 -5.45 -7.27 -3.28
N THR A 442 -4.52 -6.82 -4.13
CA THR A 442 -3.15 -7.34 -4.20
C THR A 442 -2.34 -6.93 -2.98
N GLN A 443 -1.31 -7.70 -2.63
CA GLN A 443 -0.37 -7.32 -1.56
C GLN A 443 0.25 -5.94 -1.84
N SER A 444 0.58 -5.66 -3.10
CA SER A 444 1.12 -4.38 -3.57
C SER A 444 0.22 -3.20 -3.19
N ALA A 445 -1.09 -3.32 -3.43
CA ALA A 445 -2.06 -2.29 -3.06
C ALA A 445 -2.28 -2.19 -1.54
N VAL A 446 -2.28 -3.32 -0.82
CA VAL A 446 -2.36 -3.33 0.65
C VAL A 446 -1.17 -2.61 1.28
N ASP A 447 0.05 -2.88 0.80
CA ASP A 447 1.29 -2.26 1.28
C ASP A 447 1.32 -0.75 0.97
N THR A 448 0.93 -0.34 -0.24
CA THR A 448 0.79 1.09 -0.59
C THR A 448 -0.25 1.77 0.30
N VAL A 449 -1.44 1.20 0.46
CA VAL A 449 -2.51 1.80 1.27
C VAL A 449 -2.12 1.86 2.75
N ALA A 450 -1.36 0.88 3.27
CA ALA A 450 -0.82 0.95 4.63
C ALA A 450 0.18 2.11 4.81
N LYS A 451 1.09 2.33 3.84
CA LYS A 451 2.03 3.47 3.87
C LYS A 451 1.32 4.82 3.76
N VAL A 452 0.37 4.95 2.83
CA VAL A 452 -0.47 6.15 2.67
C VAL A 452 -1.23 6.44 3.98
N ARG A 453 -1.81 5.42 4.63
CA ARG A 453 -2.45 5.57 5.94
C ARG A 453 -1.49 6.08 7.00
N ASN A 454 -0.27 5.54 7.09
CA ASN A 454 0.71 6.00 8.08
C ASN A 454 1.05 7.49 7.89
N VAL A 455 1.29 7.93 6.66
CA VAL A 455 1.54 9.36 6.33
C VAL A 455 0.32 10.22 6.68
N GLN A 456 -0.87 9.85 6.19
CA GLN A 456 -2.10 10.62 6.36
C GLN A 456 -2.66 10.57 7.80
N SER A 457 -2.19 9.65 8.65
CA SER A 457 -2.57 9.55 10.05
C SER A 457 -2.26 10.82 10.86
N LYS A 458 -1.26 11.60 10.41
CA LYS A 458 -0.87 12.89 11.00
C LYS A 458 -1.96 13.94 10.88
N TYR A 459 -2.73 13.91 9.78
CA TYR A 459 -3.66 14.97 9.39
C TYR A 459 -5.14 14.62 9.63
N TRP A 460 -5.51 13.35 9.52
CA TRP A 460 -6.91 12.89 9.52
C TRP A 460 -7.22 11.99 10.71
N ARG A 461 -8.15 12.38 11.57
CA ARG A 461 -8.55 11.66 12.80
C ARG A 461 -9.10 10.27 12.51
N SER A 462 -9.76 10.11 11.37
CA SER A 462 -10.30 8.86 10.83
C SER A 462 -9.23 7.84 10.43
N ILE A 463 -8.01 8.28 10.13
CA ILE A 463 -6.93 7.42 9.63
C ILE A 463 -6.05 6.92 10.77
N TYR A 464 -5.89 5.60 10.81
CA TYR A 464 -5.12 4.85 11.81
C TYR A 464 -4.19 3.83 11.13
N PRO A 465 -3.11 3.36 11.79
CA PRO A 465 -2.65 3.71 13.14
C PRO A 465 -2.13 5.15 13.24
N LYS A 466 -2.08 5.71 14.44
CA LYS A 466 -1.40 6.99 14.72
C LYS A 466 0.10 6.78 14.91
N ASP A 467 0.87 7.51 14.11
CA ASP A 467 2.32 7.61 14.22
C ASP A 467 2.71 8.48 15.44
N PRO A 468 3.81 8.20 16.18
CA PRO A 468 4.25 9.03 17.29
C PRO A 468 4.72 10.41 16.80
N VAL A 469 4.19 11.47 17.42
CA VAL A 469 4.36 12.88 17.02
C VAL A 469 5.83 13.36 16.99
N SER A 470 6.77 12.58 17.54
CA SER A 470 8.19 12.92 17.68
C SER A 470 9.13 12.16 16.73
N GLY A 471 8.63 11.21 15.94
CA GLY A 471 9.48 10.27 15.19
C GLY A 471 10.35 9.37 16.09
N ILE A 472 11.38 8.73 15.53
CA ILE A 472 12.30 7.83 16.25
C ILE A 472 13.44 8.63 16.88
N PHE A 473 13.13 9.44 17.90
CA PHE A 473 14.16 10.21 18.62
C PHE A 473 14.99 9.29 19.54
N GLY A 474 16.30 9.16 19.24
CA GLY A 474 17.25 8.44 20.09
C GLY A 474 17.09 6.91 20.13
N GLY A 475 16.27 6.32 19.25
CA GLY A 475 16.05 4.87 19.20
C GLY A 475 17.16 4.09 18.48
N GLU A 476 17.47 2.90 18.98
CA GLU A 476 18.28 1.90 18.28
C GLU A 476 17.39 0.97 17.43
N ARG A 477 17.96 0.31 16.42
CA ARG A 477 17.20 -0.66 15.61
C ARG A 477 17.02 -1.96 16.39
N LEU A 478 15.78 -2.46 16.44
CA LEU A 478 15.44 -3.62 17.26
C LEU A 478 16.19 -4.90 16.87
N HIS A 479 16.65 -5.04 15.62
CA HIS A 479 17.51 -6.18 15.23
C HIS A 479 18.85 -6.22 15.99
N ASP A 480 19.44 -5.08 16.33
CA ASP A 480 20.71 -5.02 17.05
C ASP A 480 20.53 -5.38 18.53
N ILE A 481 19.42 -4.94 19.12
CA ILE A 481 19.01 -5.32 20.49
C ILE A 481 18.72 -6.82 20.55
N LEU A 482 17.98 -7.36 19.57
CA LEU A 482 17.68 -8.79 19.50
C LEU A 482 18.93 -9.66 19.30
N ARG A 483 19.88 -9.24 18.44
CA ARG A 483 21.13 -10.01 18.27
C ARG A 483 22.02 -9.94 19.50
N GLN A 484 22.06 -8.80 20.20
CA GLN A 484 22.75 -8.69 21.49
C GLN A 484 22.14 -9.63 22.55
N TYR A 485 20.80 -9.71 22.62
CA TYR A 485 20.10 -10.67 23.48
C TYR A 485 20.42 -12.13 23.10
N GLN A 486 20.35 -12.50 21.82
CA GLN A 486 20.73 -13.84 21.34
C GLN A 486 22.18 -14.18 21.72
N ALA A 487 23.12 -13.26 21.50
CA ALA A 487 24.53 -13.47 21.82
C ALA A 487 24.76 -13.69 23.32
N MET A 488 24.09 -12.92 24.18
CA MET A 488 24.12 -13.12 25.63
C MET A 488 23.53 -14.49 26.02
N HIS A 489 22.34 -14.83 25.51
CA HIS A 489 21.67 -16.09 25.84
C HIS A 489 22.47 -17.33 25.38
N LEU A 490 23.09 -17.27 24.20
CA LEU A 490 23.95 -18.34 23.67
C LEU A 490 25.31 -18.40 24.39
N TYR A 491 25.85 -17.28 24.88
CA TYR A 491 27.02 -17.30 25.76
C TYR A 491 26.69 -17.91 27.13
N ASP A 492 25.59 -17.50 27.76
CA ASP A 492 25.20 -18.01 29.07
C ASP A 492 24.86 -19.51 29.03
N SER A 493 24.14 -19.96 27.99
CA SER A 493 23.71 -21.36 27.85
C SER A 493 24.81 -22.28 27.30
N TYR A 494 25.58 -21.84 26.30
CA TYR A 494 26.48 -22.70 25.51
C TYR A 494 27.85 -22.08 25.22
N LYS A 495 28.20 -20.97 25.89
CA LYS A 495 29.51 -20.27 25.82
C LYS A 495 29.91 -19.80 24.41
N PHE A 496 28.92 -19.51 23.55
CA PHE A 496 29.18 -18.98 22.20
C PHE A 496 29.94 -17.65 22.26
N THR A 497 30.97 -17.51 21.42
CA THR A 497 31.75 -16.27 21.28
C THR A 497 31.63 -15.70 19.86
N PRO A 498 31.72 -14.36 19.67
CA PRO A 498 31.62 -13.75 18.35
C PRO A 498 32.88 -13.98 17.51
N LEU A 499 32.70 -14.44 16.26
CA LEU A 499 33.81 -14.54 15.30
C LEU A 499 34.13 -13.16 14.71
N HIS A 500 35.42 -12.84 14.55
CA HIS A 500 35.86 -11.51 14.13
C HIS A 500 35.94 -11.36 12.61
N ILE A 501 34.88 -10.79 12.03
CA ILE A 501 34.85 -10.49 10.59
C ILE A 501 35.72 -9.27 10.28
N TYR A 502 36.79 -9.48 9.51
CA TYR A 502 37.67 -8.39 9.09
C TYR A 502 36.94 -7.41 8.15
N ARG A 503 37.00 -6.12 8.47
CA ARG A 503 35.99 -5.14 8.01
C ARG A 503 36.19 -4.56 6.60
N ASP A 504 37.30 -4.85 5.93
CA ASP A 504 37.53 -4.34 4.56
C ASP A 504 36.79 -5.17 3.47
N THR A 505 36.22 -6.33 3.83
CA THR A 505 35.52 -7.25 2.90
C THR A 505 34.00 -7.29 3.04
N VAL A 506 33.45 -6.95 4.22
CA VAL A 506 32.02 -7.09 4.56
C VAL A 506 31.53 -5.86 5.36
N SER A 507 30.30 -5.39 5.13
CA SER A 507 29.72 -4.23 5.84
C SER A 507 29.82 -4.31 7.38
N LYS A 508 30.00 -3.14 8.01
CA LYS A 508 29.93 -2.91 9.48
C LYS A 508 28.71 -3.55 10.15
N SER A 509 27.61 -3.70 9.41
CA SER A 509 26.34 -4.29 9.89
C SER A 509 26.47 -5.74 10.35
N PHE A 510 27.56 -6.42 9.97
CA PHE A 510 27.85 -7.80 10.35
C PHE A 510 28.71 -7.94 11.63
N ASP A 511 29.07 -6.83 12.29
CA ASP A 511 29.73 -6.89 13.60
C ASP A 511 28.84 -7.62 14.63
N ARG A 512 29.40 -8.62 15.30
CA ARG A 512 28.72 -9.55 16.22
C ARG A 512 27.53 -10.34 15.63
N GLN A 513 27.30 -10.31 14.31
CA GLN A 513 26.24 -11.12 13.69
C GLN A 513 26.62 -12.60 13.58
N VAL A 514 27.92 -12.95 13.65
CA VAL A 514 28.41 -14.33 13.64
C VAL A 514 28.88 -14.75 15.03
N LEU A 515 28.36 -15.87 15.53
CA LEU A 515 28.67 -16.47 16.82
C LEU A 515 29.09 -17.93 16.62
N ALA A 516 29.97 -18.48 17.45
CA ALA A 516 30.39 -19.88 17.38
C ALA A 516 30.58 -20.52 18.77
N THR A 517 30.34 -21.83 18.88
CA THR A 517 30.68 -22.64 20.07
C THR A 517 32.17 -22.54 20.42
N PRO A 518 32.55 -22.66 21.70
CA PRO A 518 33.96 -22.76 22.07
C PRO A 518 34.61 -23.99 21.43
N ASN A 519 35.85 -23.84 20.96
CA ASN A 519 36.65 -24.89 20.33
C ASN A 519 35.90 -25.64 19.21
N TYR A 520 35.08 -24.93 18.41
CA TYR A 520 34.31 -25.55 17.32
C TYR A 520 35.24 -26.25 16.31
N GLU A 521 36.44 -25.70 16.13
CA GLU A 521 37.51 -26.14 15.25
C GLU A 521 38.16 -27.48 15.66
N SER A 522 37.89 -27.97 16.88
CA SER A 522 38.35 -29.27 17.37
C SER A 522 37.23 -30.32 17.45
N LYS A 523 36.03 -30.03 16.96
CA LYS A 523 34.89 -30.97 17.01
C LYS A 523 34.85 -31.87 15.79
N LYS A 524 34.58 -33.18 16.01
CA LYS A 524 34.52 -34.20 14.95
C LYS A 524 33.43 -33.90 13.87
N ALA A 525 32.43 -33.03 14.17
CA ALA A 525 31.37 -32.55 13.25
C ALA A 525 31.01 -31.06 13.45
N LEU A 526 30.48 -30.40 12.41
CA LEU A 526 30.12 -28.97 12.42
C LEU A 526 28.72 -28.69 11.80
N MET A 527 27.90 -27.88 12.47
CA MET A 527 26.65 -27.30 11.92
C MET A 527 26.79 -25.78 11.72
N ILE A 528 26.40 -25.27 10.56
CA ILE A 528 26.46 -23.83 10.25
C ILE A 528 25.05 -23.35 9.90
N ILE A 529 24.53 -22.38 10.64
CA ILE A 529 23.15 -21.89 10.53
C ILE A 529 23.17 -20.44 10.02
N PHE A 530 22.74 -20.25 8.78
CA PHE A 530 22.43 -18.94 8.21
C PHE A 530 20.92 -18.69 8.35
N HIS A 531 20.53 -17.62 9.06
CA HIS A 531 19.12 -17.33 9.30
C HIS A 531 18.78 -15.85 9.18
N ASP A 532 17.58 -15.54 8.70
CA ASP A 532 16.97 -14.21 8.83
C ASP A 532 16.73 -13.88 10.33
N SER A 533 16.56 -12.59 10.67
CA SER A 533 16.27 -12.19 12.05
C SER A 533 14.94 -12.78 12.59
N PRO A 534 14.82 -13.07 13.90
CA PRO A 534 13.63 -13.74 14.46
C PRO A 534 12.32 -12.96 14.29
N ASP A 535 11.19 -13.69 14.30
CA ASP A 535 9.85 -13.11 14.18
C ASP A 535 9.46 -12.37 15.48
N LEU A 536 8.76 -11.24 15.34
CA LEU A 536 8.11 -10.51 16.44
C LEU A 536 6.59 -10.54 16.27
N LEU A 537 5.90 -11.26 17.15
CA LEU A 537 4.44 -11.38 17.13
C LEU A 537 3.81 -10.47 18.18
N SER A 538 3.09 -9.42 17.75
CA SER A 538 2.47 -8.43 18.64
C SER A 538 0.98 -8.26 18.33
N SER A 539 0.13 -8.24 19.36
CA SER A 539 -1.29 -7.93 19.24
C SER A 539 -1.52 -6.41 19.18
N SER A 540 -1.31 -5.82 18.00
CA SER A 540 -1.63 -4.40 17.79
C SER A 540 -3.13 -4.13 18.01
N ASN A 541 -3.44 -3.07 18.75
CA ASN A 541 -4.79 -2.56 18.91
C ASN A 541 -5.27 -1.72 17.70
N GLY A 542 -4.44 -1.56 16.67
CA GLY A 542 -4.70 -0.75 15.48
C GLY A 542 -4.69 0.77 15.70
N LEU A 543 -4.60 1.26 16.94
CA LEU A 543 -4.67 2.69 17.26
C LEU A 543 -3.33 3.41 17.09
N SER A 544 -2.20 2.72 17.25
CA SER A 544 -0.87 3.29 17.04
C SER A 544 0.11 2.23 16.52
N THR A 545 1.21 2.70 15.91
CA THR A 545 2.38 1.88 15.56
C THR A 545 3.17 1.46 16.80
N GLN A 546 2.95 2.10 17.96
CA GLN A 546 3.56 1.71 19.23
C GLN A 546 3.12 0.30 19.67
N GLN A 547 4.04 -0.66 19.61
CA GLN A 547 3.87 -1.97 20.22
C GLN A 547 4.09 -1.92 21.74
N LYS A 548 3.44 -2.83 22.47
CA LYS A 548 3.57 -2.98 23.93
C LYS A 548 4.53 -4.14 24.21
N PRO A 549 5.69 -3.94 24.86
CA PRO A 549 6.67 -5.02 25.06
C PRO A 549 6.14 -6.25 25.82
N HIS A 550 5.11 -6.10 26.65
CA HIS A 550 4.46 -7.22 27.36
C HIS A 550 3.44 -8.00 26.52
N ASP A 551 2.97 -7.44 25.40
CA ASP A 551 2.08 -8.10 24.43
C ASP A 551 2.82 -8.52 23.13
N THR A 552 4.14 -8.28 23.06
CA THR A 552 5.01 -8.65 21.93
C THR A 552 5.89 -9.86 22.30
N TRP A 553 5.81 -10.92 21.49
CA TRP A 553 6.55 -12.15 21.66
C TRP A 553 7.68 -12.28 20.64
N LEU A 554 8.88 -12.62 21.11
CA LEU A 554 9.98 -13.05 20.26
C LEU A 554 9.80 -14.53 19.90
N VAL A 555 9.81 -14.85 18.60
CA VAL A 555 9.68 -16.22 18.10
C VAL A 555 10.92 -16.58 17.29
N ASP A 556 11.77 -17.40 17.90
CA ASP A 556 13.06 -17.83 17.38
C ASP A 556 13.12 -19.37 17.33
N GLY A 557 12.97 -19.93 16.12
CA GLY A 557 13.07 -21.36 15.88
C GLY A 557 14.50 -21.89 15.75
N THR A 558 15.51 -21.04 15.51
CA THR A 558 16.88 -21.50 15.22
C THR A 558 17.59 -21.96 16.47
N GLN A 559 17.39 -21.27 17.61
CA GLN A 559 17.85 -21.69 18.94
C GLN A 559 17.50 -23.16 19.24
N SER A 560 16.35 -23.62 18.77
CA SER A 560 15.89 -24.99 18.97
C SER A 560 16.79 -26.03 18.24
N TYR A 561 17.41 -25.66 17.13
CA TYR A 561 18.40 -26.47 16.42
C TYR A 561 19.80 -26.31 17.01
N VAL A 562 20.17 -25.11 17.44
CA VAL A 562 21.44 -24.87 18.16
C VAL A 562 21.55 -25.76 19.40
N GLN A 563 20.52 -25.76 20.26
CA GLN A 563 20.42 -26.64 21.43
C GLN A 563 20.63 -28.11 21.04
N TRP A 564 20.00 -28.56 19.96
CA TRP A 564 20.10 -29.95 19.51
C TRP A 564 21.52 -30.29 19.01
N ALA A 565 22.13 -29.47 18.16
CA ALA A 565 23.46 -29.71 17.63
C ALA A 565 24.53 -29.72 18.74
N VAL A 566 24.44 -28.79 19.71
CA VAL A 566 25.30 -28.79 20.91
C VAL A 566 25.08 -30.06 21.74
N SER A 567 23.84 -30.52 21.92
CA SER A 567 23.55 -31.79 22.63
C SER A 567 24.03 -33.05 21.89
N MET A 568 24.40 -32.93 20.61
CA MET A 568 25.06 -33.99 19.82
C MET A 568 26.59 -33.84 19.79
N GLY A 569 27.19 -32.96 20.60
CA GLY A 569 28.62 -32.71 20.65
C GLY A 569 29.20 -31.98 19.43
N MET A 570 28.34 -31.47 18.52
CA MET A 570 28.77 -30.77 17.31
C MET A 570 29.31 -29.37 17.62
N GLY A 571 30.30 -28.92 16.85
CA GLY A 571 30.57 -27.50 16.73
C GLY A 571 29.39 -26.81 16.04
N VAL A 572 29.11 -25.56 16.41
CA VAL A 572 28.04 -24.76 15.78
C VAL A 572 28.53 -23.35 15.48
N ILE A 573 28.26 -22.87 14.26
CA ILE A 573 28.41 -21.46 13.86
C ILE A 573 27.03 -20.91 13.51
N ASP A 574 26.61 -19.85 14.18
CA ASP A 574 25.29 -19.22 14.06
C ASP A 574 25.43 -17.80 13.46
N ILE A 575 24.72 -17.55 12.36
CA ILE A 575 24.90 -16.42 11.47
C ILE A 575 23.55 -15.74 11.22
N ASN A 576 23.32 -14.62 11.91
CA ASN A 576 22.14 -13.80 11.66
C ASN A 576 22.34 -12.90 10.45
N MET A 577 21.32 -12.84 9.60
CA MET A 577 21.28 -12.03 8.39
C MET A 577 20.42 -10.77 8.63
N PRO A 578 21.02 -9.58 8.74
CA PRO A 578 20.27 -8.33 8.84
C PRO A 578 19.72 -7.92 7.45
N GLU A 579 18.43 -7.61 7.38
CA GLU A 579 17.82 -7.05 6.15
C GLU A 579 18.26 -5.61 5.86
N PHE A 580 18.67 -4.87 6.90
CA PHE A 580 19.18 -3.51 6.77
C PHE A 580 20.71 -3.50 6.82
N ILE A 581 21.34 -2.99 5.77
CA ILE A 581 22.78 -2.78 5.70
C ILE A 581 23.07 -1.30 5.89
N THR A 582 23.72 -0.96 6.99
CA THR A 582 24.25 0.38 7.25
C THR A 582 25.32 0.72 6.22
N LEU A 583 25.12 1.81 5.49
CA LEU A 583 26.05 2.35 4.51
C LEU A 583 27.14 3.22 5.19
N PRO A 584 28.28 3.48 4.54
CA PRO A 584 29.33 4.34 5.10
C PRO A 584 28.83 5.76 5.44
N ASP A 585 27.92 6.30 4.62
CA ASP A 585 27.45 7.68 4.68
C ASP A 585 26.24 7.89 5.63
N ASP A 586 25.56 6.83 6.07
CA ASP A 586 24.46 6.89 7.07
C ASP A 586 24.90 7.58 8.37
N VAL A 587 26.20 7.50 8.69
CA VAL A 587 26.81 8.11 9.87
C VAL A 587 26.90 9.64 9.74
N ALA A 588 26.89 10.18 8.52
CA ALA A 588 26.96 11.62 8.24
C ALA A 588 25.59 12.31 8.31
N MET A 589 24.48 11.58 8.10
CA MET A 589 23.11 12.12 8.13
C MET A 589 22.57 12.41 9.55
N LYS A 590 23.42 12.38 10.60
CA LYS A 590 23.10 13.00 11.90
C LYS A 590 23.27 14.52 11.85
N SER A 591 22.54 15.17 10.94
CA SER A 591 22.45 16.63 10.85
C SER A 591 21.25 17.18 11.65
N GLU A 592 21.24 18.48 11.93
CA GLU A 592 20.46 19.09 13.02
C GLU A 592 18.97 19.32 12.71
N TYR A 593 18.47 18.87 11.55
CA TYR A 593 17.07 18.97 11.13
C TYR A 593 16.54 17.60 10.70
N GLY A 594 15.58 17.08 11.46
CA GLY A 594 15.14 15.68 11.38
C GLY A 594 14.03 15.42 10.37
N GLU A 595 14.39 15.28 9.08
CA GLU A 595 13.56 14.59 8.09
C GLU A 595 14.38 13.48 7.39
N PRO A 596 14.01 12.19 7.51
CA PRO A 596 14.64 11.11 6.76
C PRO A 596 14.06 11.07 5.34
N THR A 597 14.58 11.91 4.45
CA THR A 597 14.07 12.10 3.08
C THR A 597 14.16 10.85 2.20
N ASP A 598 15.16 9.99 2.45
CA ASP A 598 15.48 8.84 1.61
C ASP A 598 15.03 7.53 2.25
N ILE A 599 13.72 7.29 2.23
CA ILE A 599 13.17 5.96 2.49
C ILE A 599 13.42 5.09 1.25
N GLU A 600 14.60 4.46 1.20
CA GLU A 600 14.92 3.46 0.18
C GLU A 600 13.82 2.39 0.12
N TYR A 601 13.30 2.15 -1.09
CA TYR A 601 12.25 1.17 -1.32
C TYR A 601 12.81 -0.24 -1.09
N ALA A 602 12.09 -1.08 -0.35
CA ALA A 602 12.58 -2.36 0.20
C ALA A 602 13.20 -3.36 -0.81
N SER A 603 13.04 -3.15 -2.12
CA SER A 603 13.72 -3.91 -3.17
C SER A 603 15.21 -3.57 -3.36
N THR A 604 15.70 -2.39 -2.95
CA THR A 604 17.14 -2.05 -3.02
C THR A 604 17.89 -2.58 -1.80
N THR A 605 17.35 -2.36 -0.61
CA THR A 605 17.95 -2.75 0.68
C THR A 605 18.09 -4.26 0.82
N THR A 606 17.02 -5.03 0.57
CA THR A 606 17.07 -6.50 0.62
C THR A 606 18.04 -7.11 -0.39
N ASP A 607 18.19 -6.49 -1.56
CA ASP A 607 19.11 -6.95 -2.60
C ASP A 607 20.57 -6.58 -2.30
N LEU A 608 20.82 -5.55 -1.49
CA LEU A 608 22.12 -5.24 -0.89
C LEU A 608 22.46 -6.21 0.26
N ALA A 609 21.52 -6.44 1.18
CA ALA A 609 21.67 -7.41 2.28
C ALA A 609 22.01 -8.81 1.75
N ARG A 610 21.33 -9.25 0.68
CA ARG A 610 21.64 -10.49 -0.04
C ARG A 610 23.07 -10.51 -0.60
N LYS A 611 23.55 -9.41 -1.20
CA LYS A 611 24.92 -9.32 -1.78
C LYS A 611 25.99 -9.38 -0.69
N GLU A 612 25.81 -8.68 0.43
CA GLU A 612 26.75 -8.75 1.56
C GLU A 612 26.72 -10.13 2.25
N GLY A 613 25.56 -10.75 2.39
CA GLY A 613 25.43 -12.13 2.88
C GLY A 613 26.12 -13.16 1.98
N GLU A 614 26.01 -13.00 0.66
CA GLU A 614 26.76 -13.80 -0.31
C GLU A 614 28.27 -13.67 -0.08
N LYS A 615 28.81 -12.47 0.17
CA LYS A 615 30.24 -12.29 0.53
C LYS A 615 30.62 -12.95 1.86
N LEU A 616 29.81 -12.75 2.90
CA LEU A 616 30.08 -13.29 4.24
C LEU A 616 30.20 -14.82 4.22
N ALA A 617 29.38 -15.51 3.42
CA ALA A 617 29.45 -16.96 3.30
C ALA A 617 30.78 -17.47 2.72
N PHE A 618 31.38 -16.79 1.73
CA PHE A 618 32.74 -17.12 1.27
C PHE A 618 33.78 -16.76 2.33
N TYR A 619 33.69 -15.58 2.93
CA TYR A 619 34.66 -15.15 3.94
C TYR A 619 34.74 -16.11 5.13
N LEU A 620 33.60 -16.54 5.67
CA LEU A 620 33.53 -17.55 6.72
C LEU A 620 34.06 -18.89 6.26
N TRP A 621 33.75 -19.31 5.03
CA TRP A 621 34.26 -20.57 4.50
C TRP A 621 35.79 -20.56 4.43
N GLU A 622 36.38 -19.57 3.76
CA GLU A 622 37.83 -19.48 3.50
C GLU A 622 38.67 -19.25 4.76
N ASN A 623 38.15 -18.53 5.76
CA ASN A 623 38.93 -18.08 6.93
C ASN A 623 38.65 -18.86 8.22
N TYR A 624 37.46 -19.46 8.36
CA TYR A 624 37.01 -20.08 9.61
C TYR A 624 36.58 -21.55 9.49
N ILE A 625 36.38 -22.09 8.28
CA ILE A 625 35.87 -23.46 8.08
C ILE A 625 36.88 -24.31 7.30
N GLU A 626 37.31 -23.86 6.12
CA GLU A 626 38.28 -24.56 5.26
C GLU A 626 39.67 -24.81 5.89
N PRO A 627 40.19 -24.00 6.84
CA PRO A 627 41.46 -24.29 7.52
C PRO A 627 41.44 -25.49 8.48
N TYR A 628 40.27 -26.05 8.79
CA TYR A 628 40.07 -27.09 9.80
C TYR A 628 39.40 -28.33 9.21
N ASP A 629 39.61 -29.50 9.81
CA ASP A 629 38.99 -30.75 9.35
C ASP A 629 37.85 -31.19 10.26
N PHE A 630 36.82 -31.76 9.64
CA PHE A 630 35.57 -32.18 10.26
C PHE A 630 35.25 -33.59 9.75
N PRO A 631 35.83 -34.66 10.33
CA PRO A 631 35.81 -35.99 9.74
C PRO A 631 34.42 -36.62 9.65
N TRP A 632 33.52 -36.35 10.61
CA TRP A 632 32.10 -36.75 10.52
C TRP A 632 31.27 -35.75 9.68
N GLY A 633 31.85 -34.58 9.37
CA GLY A 633 31.39 -33.68 8.33
C GLY A 633 30.68 -32.40 8.78
N ILE A 634 30.34 -31.60 7.77
CA ILE A 634 29.73 -30.27 7.86
C ILE A 634 28.29 -30.31 7.37
N VAL A 635 27.39 -29.59 8.03
CA VAL A 635 25.98 -29.45 7.62
C VAL A 635 25.59 -27.96 7.59
N LEU A 636 24.99 -27.52 6.48
CA LEU A 636 24.50 -26.15 6.32
C LEU A 636 22.99 -26.09 6.56
N MET A 637 22.52 -25.12 7.33
CA MET A 637 21.10 -24.80 7.51
C MET A 637 20.83 -23.36 7.06
N GLY A 638 19.82 -23.17 6.21
CA GLY A 638 19.38 -21.86 5.71
C GLY A 638 17.91 -21.59 6.04
N ALA A 639 17.60 -20.51 6.76
CA ALA A 639 16.22 -20.09 7.03
C ALA A 639 15.93 -18.73 6.38
N GLY A 640 14.96 -18.69 5.46
CA GLY A 640 14.50 -17.47 4.82
C GLY A 640 15.41 -16.96 3.69
N HIS A 641 15.58 -15.64 3.58
CA HIS A 641 16.46 -14.99 2.61
C HIS A 641 17.91 -15.46 2.74
N ALA A 642 18.37 -15.76 3.96
CA ALA A 642 19.70 -16.29 4.28
C ALA A 642 20.12 -17.51 3.44
N PHE A 643 19.17 -18.34 2.96
CA PHE A 643 19.44 -19.43 2.02
C PHE A 643 20.20 -18.97 0.75
N HIS A 644 20.02 -17.73 0.29
CA HIS A 644 20.69 -17.22 -0.92
C HIS A 644 22.22 -17.22 -0.82
N ALA A 645 22.76 -17.05 0.39
CA ALA A 645 24.19 -17.09 0.67
C ALA A 645 24.75 -18.51 0.55
N ILE A 646 24.08 -19.49 1.17
CA ILE A 646 24.40 -20.93 1.02
C ILE A 646 24.31 -21.35 -0.46
N ALA A 647 23.22 -21.00 -1.14
CA ALA A 647 23.00 -21.37 -2.54
C ALA A 647 24.04 -20.78 -3.50
N LYS A 648 24.60 -19.61 -3.17
CA LYS A 648 25.72 -18.98 -3.88
C LYS A 648 27.04 -19.70 -3.61
N LEU A 649 27.41 -19.85 -2.34
CA LEU A 649 28.63 -20.53 -1.90
C LEU A 649 28.75 -21.92 -2.53
N VAL A 650 27.69 -22.72 -2.43
CA VAL A 650 27.61 -24.10 -2.93
C VAL A 650 27.55 -24.16 -4.47
N SER A 651 27.13 -23.08 -5.16
CA SER A 651 27.17 -23.03 -6.63
C SER A 651 28.57 -22.74 -7.19
N GLU A 652 29.44 -22.07 -6.45
CA GLU A 652 30.67 -21.46 -7.00
C GLU A 652 31.96 -21.89 -6.30
N ASN A 653 31.92 -22.35 -5.04
CA ASN A 653 33.07 -22.97 -4.38
C ASN A 653 32.97 -24.51 -4.48
N GLU A 654 33.76 -25.13 -5.36
CA GLU A 654 33.81 -26.60 -5.48
C GLU A 654 34.49 -27.31 -4.29
N ARG A 655 35.19 -26.59 -3.41
CA ARG A 655 35.86 -27.18 -2.23
C ARG A 655 34.88 -27.60 -1.14
N VAL A 656 33.66 -27.04 -1.10
CA VAL A 656 32.71 -27.35 -0.01
C VAL A 656 32.35 -28.84 0.05
N TYR A 657 32.36 -29.52 -1.10
CA TYR A 657 31.87 -30.88 -1.27
C TYR A 657 32.79 -31.99 -0.71
N SER A 658 33.97 -31.67 -0.17
CA SER A 658 34.82 -32.67 0.49
C SER A 658 34.26 -33.10 1.85
N ASN A 659 33.81 -32.12 2.63
CA ASN A 659 33.41 -32.28 4.03
C ASN A 659 31.92 -32.01 4.25
N LEU A 660 31.23 -31.35 3.29
CA LEU A 660 29.78 -31.10 3.35
C LEU A 660 28.97 -32.38 3.15
N VAL A 661 28.14 -32.74 4.13
CA VAL A 661 27.32 -33.96 4.13
C VAL A 661 25.84 -33.67 3.81
N GLY A 662 25.34 -32.48 4.17
CA GLY A 662 23.94 -32.12 3.96
C GLY A 662 23.63 -30.63 4.01
N ILE A 663 22.56 -30.24 3.31
CA ILE A 663 22.01 -28.87 3.34
C ILE A 663 20.51 -28.91 3.69
N VAL A 664 20.09 -28.16 4.71
CA VAL A 664 18.67 -28.00 5.07
C VAL A 664 18.23 -26.56 4.81
N CYS A 665 17.09 -26.36 4.16
CA CYS A 665 16.57 -25.04 3.83
C CYS A 665 15.10 -24.89 4.22
N PHE A 666 14.70 -23.72 4.72
CA PHE A 666 13.32 -23.37 5.05
C PHE A 666 12.91 -22.09 4.31
N ILE A 667 11.83 -22.15 3.54
CA ILE A 667 11.36 -21.08 2.65
C ILE A 667 9.85 -20.87 2.84
N SER A 668 9.45 -19.64 3.15
CA SER A 668 8.06 -19.21 3.25
C SER A 668 7.61 -18.60 1.92
N THR A 669 7.67 -17.27 1.79
CA THR A 669 7.33 -16.50 0.59
C THR A 669 8.56 -16.12 -0.24
N GLN A 670 9.76 -16.28 0.31
CA GLN A 670 11.03 -15.86 -0.29
C GLN A 670 11.30 -16.59 -1.62
N PRO A 671 11.90 -15.92 -2.63
CA PRO A 671 12.24 -16.55 -3.90
C PRO A 671 13.27 -17.67 -3.71
N ILE A 672 13.13 -18.76 -4.47
CA ILE A 672 14.03 -19.92 -4.39
C ILE A 672 15.11 -19.86 -5.50
N ARG A 673 16.37 -19.76 -5.10
CA ARG A 673 17.53 -19.80 -6.02
C ARG A 673 17.81 -21.24 -6.48
N PRO A 674 17.98 -21.51 -7.80
CA PRO A 674 18.49 -22.79 -8.28
C PRO A 674 20.01 -22.87 -8.09
N ILE A 675 20.52 -24.00 -7.59
CA ILE A 675 21.97 -24.25 -7.55
C ILE A 675 22.45 -24.71 -8.93
N SER A 676 23.43 -24.00 -9.48
CA SER A 676 24.03 -24.27 -10.79
C SER A 676 25.49 -23.84 -10.85
N ASN A 677 26.37 -24.81 -11.03
CA ASN A 677 27.81 -24.58 -11.21
C ASN A 677 28.09 -23.94 -12.60
N PRO A 678 28.78 -22.78 -12.67
CA PRO A 678 29.12 -22.11 -13.92
C PRO A 678 29.97 -22.94 -14.89
N GLY A 679 30.78 -23.87 -14.38
CA GLY A 679 31.62 -24.79 -15.16
C GLY A 679 30.86 -25.93 -15.85
N GLY A 680 29.52 -25.98 -15.77
CA GLY A 680 28.71 -26.99 -16.43
C GLY A 680 28.66 -28.36 -15.73
N ASN A 681 29.24 -28.48 -14.53
CA ASN A 681 29.32 -29.70 -13.75
C ASN A 681 27.93 -30.21 -13.29
N HIS A 682 27.30 -31.07 -14.11
CA HIS A 682 25.98 -31.64 -13.85
C HIS A 682 25.85 -32.43 -12.54
N TRP A 683 26.96 -32.95 -12.00
CA TRP A 683 26.98 -33.73 -10.76
C TRP A 683 26.52 -32.89 -9.55
N VAL A 684 26.84 -31.59 -9.50
CA VAL A 684 26.44 -30.67 -8.42
C VAL A 684 24.91 -30.65 -8.25
N SER A 685 24.16 -30.51 -9.34
CA SER A 685 22.69 -30.48 -9.30
C SER A 685 22.05 -31.85 -9.05
N GLN A 686 22.82 -32.94 -9.07
CA GLN A 686 22.39 -34.26 -8.61
C GLN A 686 22.71 -34.45 -7.12
N TRP A 687 23.96 -34.21 -6.71
CA TRP A 687 24.41 -34.24 -5.31
C TRP A 687 23.49 -33.38 -4.44
N TYR A 688 23.18 -32.15 -4.87
CA TYR A 688 22.31 -31.26 -4.10
C TYR A 688 20.88 -31.80 -3.96
N ARG A 689 20.38 -32.60 -4.91
CA ARG A 689 19.06 -33.23 -4.82
C ARG A 689 19.05 -34.48 -3.93
N GLU A 690 20.20 -35.09 -3.71
CA GLU A 690 20.37 -36.31 -2.91
C GLU A 690 20.78 -35.99 -1.46
N ASN A 691 21.49 -34.87 -1.25
CA ASN A 691 22.02 -34.39 0.03
C ASN A 691 21.44 -33.04 0.47
N SER A 692 20.17 -32.76 0.17
CA SER A 692 19.44 -31.66 0.81
C SER A 692 18.03 -32.02 1.26
N LEU A 693 17.45 -31.16 2.10
CA LEU A 693 16.01 -31.07 2.38
C LEU A 693 15.59 -29.60 2.28
N VAL A 694 14.72 -29.27 1.33
CA VAL A 694 14.28 -27.88 1.06
C VAL A 694 12.79 -27.77 1.35
N PHE A 695 12.45 -27.32 2.56
CA PHE A 695 11.08 -27.13 3.01
C PHE A 695 10.49 -25.82 2.47
N VAL A 696 9.36 -25.91 1.78
CA VAL A 696 8.72 -24.76 1.11
C VAL A 696 7.22 -24.71 1.43
N SER A 697 6.74 -23.54 1.87
CA SER A 697 5.31 -23.26 2.16
C SER A 697 4.37 -23.69 1.03
N ALA A 698 3.22 -24.25 1.37
CA ALA A 698 2.20 -24.71 0.42
C ALA A 698 1.61 -23.60 -0.46
N LYS A 699 1.72 -22.32 -0.05
CA LYS A 699 1.31 -21.13 -0.83
C LYS A 699 2.39 -20.58 -1.77
N HIS A 700 3.64 -21.01 -1.64
CA HIS A 700 4.75 -20.41 -2.39
C HIS A 700 4.59 -20.51 -3.93
N SER A 701 5.09 -19.48 -4.63
CA SER A 701 4.93 -19.28 -6.08
C SER A 701 5.39 -20.46 -6.95
N LEU A 702 6.40 -21.21 -6.48
CA LEU A 702 6.98 -22.40 -7.13
C LEU A 702 5.91 -23.41 -7.59
N TRP A 703 4.87 -23.61 -6.78
CA TRP A 703 3.84 -24.62 -7.00
C TRP A 703 2.84 -24.25 -8.13
N LYS A 704 2.86 -23.01 -8.65
CA LYS A 704 2.04 -22.63 -9.83
C LYS A 704 2.45 -23.46 -11.05
N LYS A 705 3.75 -23.55 -11.34
CA LYS A 705 4.29 -24.32 -12.47
C LYS A 705 4.00 -25.82 -12.38
N GLU A 706 3.89 -26.37 -11.17
CA GLU A 706 3.49 -27.77 -10.96
C GLU A 706 2.00 -27.99 -11.24
N LYS A 707 1.12 -27.07 -10.80
CA LYS A 707 -0.32 -27.10 -11.15
C LYS A 707 -0.56 -26.96 -12.66
N GLU A 708 0.32 -26.24 -13.35
CA GLU A 708 0.35 -26.09 -14.82
C GLU A 708 0.94 -27.32 -15.55
N GLY A 709 1.29 -28.40 -14.83
CA GLY A 709 1.84 -29.64 -15.40
C GLY A 709 3.35 -29.62 -15.67
N GLY A 710 4.04 -28.53 -15.33
CA GLY A 710 5.49 -28.38 -15.46
C GLY A 710 6.26 -29.13 -14.38
N ARG A 711 7.37 -29.79 -14.76
CA ARG A 711 8.24 -30.50 -13.81
C ARG A 711 9.21 -29.54 -13.13
N VAL A 712 9.20 -29.51 -11.80
CA VAL A 712 10.11 -28.68 -11.00
C VAL A 712 11.57 -29.15 -11.16
N SER A 713 12.52 -28.20 -11.21
CA SER A 713 13.92 -28.49 -11.54
C SER A 713 14.67 -29.21 -10.41
N LYS A 714 15.54 -30.17 -10.77
CA LYS A 714 16.47 -30.82 -9.83
C LYS A 714 17.38 -29.81 -9.08
N ARG A 715 17.64 -28.65 -9.69
CA ARG A 715 18.47 -27.57 -9.12
C ARG A 715 17.92 -26.92 -7.85
N TYR A 716 16.68 -27.22 -7.46
CA TYR A 716 16.06 -26.75 -6.23
C TYR A 716 16.19 -27.75 -5.05
N GLY A 717 17.04 -28.78 -5.18
CA GLY A 717 17.28 -29.76 -4.12
C GLY A 717 16.14 -30.76 -3.96
N ARG A 718 16.02 -31.35 -2.76
CA ARG A 718 14.90 -32.22 -2.39
C ARG A 718 13.78 -31.40 -1.76
N LEU A 719 12.91 -30.87 -2.62
CA LEU A 719 11.74 -30.11 -2.20
C LEU A 719 10.79 -30.94 -1.34
N VAL A 720 10.47 -30.42 -0.15
CA VAL A 720 9.44 -30.91 0.75
C VAL A 720 8.40 -29.82 0.91
N ARG A 721 7.13 -30.13 0.63
CA ARG A 721 6.03 -29.16 0.75
C ARG A 721 5.54 -29.15 2.19
N SER A 722 5.66 -28.02 2.87
CA SER A 722 5.08 -27.82 4.20
C SER A 722 3.67 -27.24 4.07
N GLU A 723 2.78 -27.59 4.98
CA GLU A 723 1.44 -27.00 5.08
C GLU A 723 1.47 -25.63 5.77
N GLU A 724 2.50 -25.38 6.59
CA GLU A 724 2.66 -24.10 7.31
C GLU A 724 3.12 -22.99 6.38
N GLU A 725 2.81 -21.76 6.78
CA GLU A 725 3.07 -20.58 5.97
C GLU A 725 4.20 -19.71 6.52
N VAL A 726 4.30 -19.54 7.84
CA VAL A 726 5.32 -18.69 8.48
C VAL A 726 6.63 -19.48 8.67
N LEU A 727 7.77 -18.83 8.45
CA LEU A 727 9.10 -19.46 8.47
C LEU A 727 9.38 -20.25 9.76
N ASN A 728 9.13 -19.64 10.93
CA ASN A 728 9.30 -20.29 12.23
C ASN A 728 8.34 -21.47 12.47
N GLN A 729 7.12 -21.44 11.90
CA GLN A 729 6.17 -22.57 11.98
C GLN A 729 6.66 -23.76 11.14
N ILE A 730 7.17 -23.50 9.93
CA ILE A 730 7.75 -24.53 9.05
C ILE A 730 8.94 -25.20 9.77
N MET A 731 9.84 -24.42 10.37
CA MET A 731 10.96 -24.93 11.16
C MET A 731 10.48 -25.81 12.32
N MET A 732 9.62 -25.30 13.20
CA MET A 732 9.16 -26.04 14.38
C MET A 732 8.40 -27.33 14.02
N LYS A 733 7.59 -27.33 12.95
CA LYS A 733 6.87 -28.53 12.48
C LYS A 733 7.82 -29.61 11.96
N HIS A 734 8.87 -29.23 11.24
CA HIS A 734 9.80 -30.17 10.63
C HIS A 734 11.04 -30.49 11.49
N LYS A 735 11.21 -29.87 12.66
CA LYS A 735 12.36 -30.07 13.57
C LYS A 735 12.75 -31.54 13.75
N LYS A 736 11.83 -32.40 14.17
CA LYS A 736 12.11 -33.84 14.42
C LYS A 736 12.63 -34.56 13.17
N GLN A 737 11.99 -34.32 12.02
CA GLN A 737 12.36 -34.88 10.73
C GLN A 737 13.76 -34.42 10.29
N VAL A 738 14.09 -33.15 10.56
CA VAL A 738 15.38 -32.54 10.21
C VAL A 738 16.50 -33.06 11.10
N CYS A 739 16.34 -33.02 12.42
CA CYS A 739 17.33 -33.53 13.36
C CYS A 739 17.64 -35.00 13.12
N GLN A 740 16.62 -35.84 12.86
CA GLN A 740 16.83 -37.24 12.49
C GLN A 740 17.61 -37.38 11.18
N TRP A 741 17.25 -36.65 10.13
CA TRP A 741 17.96 -36.74 8.83
C TRP A 741 19.41 -36.27 8.91
N ILE A 742 19.70 -35.24 9.71
CA ILE A 742 21.08 -34.78 9.96
C ILE A 742 21.85 -35.85 10.74
N PHE A 743 21.26 -36.44 11.78
CA PHE A 743 21.88 -37.53 12.54
C PHE A 743 22.21 -38.73 11.64
N GLU A 744 21.23 -39.24 10.87
CA GLU A 744 21.43 -40.33 9.90
C GLU A 744 22.58 -40.03 8.92
N LYS A 745 22.71 -38.78 8.46
CA LYS A 745 23.77 -38.33 7.56
C LYS A 745 25.16 -38.33 8.21
N ILE A 746 25.27 -37.86 9.45
CA ILE A 746 26.53 -37.82 10.21
C ILE A 746 26.94 -39.23 10.62
N SER A 747 26.01 -40.09 11.05
CA SER A 747 26.28 -41.50 11.36
C SER A 747 26.80 -42.25 10.13
N GLN A 748 26.15 -42.11 8.96
CA GLN A 748 26.65 -42.70 7.71
C GLN A 748 28.09 -42.25 7.43
N ARG A 749 28.40 -40.96 7.66
CA ARG A 749 29.74 -40.43 7.40
C ARG A 749 30.80 -40.93 8.39
N ARG A 750 30.43 -41.12 9.66
CA ARG A 750 31.28 -41.75 10.69
C ARG A 750 31.61 -43.21 10.34
N GLU A 751 30.61 -43.97 9.88
CA GLU A 751 30.80 -45.34 9.38
C GLU A 751 31.73 -45.40 8.15
N GLU A 752 31.52 -44.51 7.17
CA GLU A 752 32.38 -44.41 5.97
C GLU A 752 33.85 -44.10 6.30
N MET A 753 34.12 -43.37 7.39
CA MET A 753 35.45 -43.01 7.85
C MET A 753 36.09 -44.06 8.79
N GLY A 754 35.40 -45.17 9.04
CA GLY A 754 35.94 -46.33 9.78
C GLY A 754 35.75 -46.29 11.31
N GLY A 755 35.02 -45.32 11.85
CA GLY A 755 34.83 -45.19 13.30
C GLY A 755 33.93 -46.28 13.88
N SER A 756 34.54 -47.37 14.35
CA SER A 756 33.84 -48.45 15.07
C SER A 756 33.35 -47.98 16.46
N THR A 757 32.43 -48.72 17.07
CA THR A 757 31.96 -48.45 18.44
C THR A 757 32.85 -49.05 19.52
N GLU A 758 33.93 -49.75 19.16
CA GLU A 758 34.83 -50.43 20.11
C GLU A 758 36.10 -49.61 20.41
N GLU A 759 36.33 -48.49 19.71
CA GLU A 759 37.55 -47.66 19.86
C GLU A 759 37.34 -46.37 20.68
N GLU A 760 36.10 -45.98 21.00
CA GLU A 760 35.83 -44.79 21.84
C GLU A 760 35.60 -45.10 23.33
N GLU A 761 35.43 -46.37 23.74
CA GLU A 761 35.45 -46.75 25.17
C GLU A 761 36.84 -46.55 25.83
N GLU A 762 37.92 -46.43 25.04
CA GLU A 762 39.26 -46.05 25.52
C GLU A 762 39.52 -44.52 25.44
N GLU A 763 38.82 -43.75 24.60
CA GLU A 763 38.93 -42.27 24.57
C GLU A 763 38.16 -41.60 25.72
N GLU A 764 36.96 -42.10 26.09
CA GLU A 764 36.15 -41.53 27.19
C GLU A 764 36.78 -41.74 28.58
N GLU A 765 37.63 -42.76 28.79
CA GLU A 765 38.38 -42.93 30.05
C GLU A 765 39.57 -41.95 30.18
N GLU A 766 40.12 -41.39 29.10
CA GLU A 766 41.19 -40.38 29.18
C GLU A 766 40.66 -38.95 29.40
N GLU A 767 39.59 -38.50 28.71
CA GLU A 767 39.02 -37.15 28.98
C GLU A 767 38.42 -37.03 30.41
N ALA A 768 37.92 -38.13 30.98
CA ALA A 768 37.46 -38.15 32.37
C ALA A 768 38.59 -37.96 33.42
N GLY A 769 39.85 -38.12 33.03
CA GLY A 769 41.01 -38.08 33.94
C GLY A 769 41.42 -36.68 34.43
N ASP A 770 41.09 -35.61 33.69
CA ASP A 770 41.56 -34.25 34.00
C ASP A 770 40.57 -33.41 34.85
N GLU A 771 39.27 -33.75 34.88
CA GLU A 771 38.26 -33.00 35.66
C GLU A 771 38.36 -33.23 37.19
N ASP A 772 38.92 -34.35 37.65
CA ASP A 772 38.99 -34.75 39.07
C ASP A 772 39.98 -33.91 39.92
N SER A 773 40.44 -32.78 39.37
CA SER A 773 41.35 -31.82 40.00
C SER A 773 40.65 -30.61 40.67
N MET A 774 39.33 -30.43 40.48
CA MET A 774 38.59 -29.28 41.05
C MET A 774 37.47 -29.62 42.06
N ALA A 775 37.03 -30.86 42.19
CA ALA A 775 35.85 -31.25 42.98
C ALA A 775 36.12 -31.58 44.47
N ALA A 776 36.78 -30.68 45.20
CA ALA A 776 37.31 -30.96 46.56
C ALA A 776 36.71 -30.15 47.73
N VAL A 777 35.45 -29.68 47.64
CA VAL A 777 34.73 -29.04 48.78
C VAL A 777 33.24 -29.41 48.77
N ALA A 778 32.65 -29.61 49.96
CA ALA A 778 31.22 -29.78 50.25
C ALA A 778 30.57 -31.10 49.79
N GLY A 779 30.64 -32.12 50.65
CA GLY A 779 29.64 -33.19 50.70
C GLY A 779 28.77 -33.06 51.95
N ASP A 780 27.48 -33.36 51.83
CA ASP A 780 26.70 -34.21 52.76
C ASP A 780 25.27 -34.43 52.21
N GLU A 781 24.86 -35.69 52.05
CA GLU A 781 23.47 -36.06 51.76
C GLU A 781 22.68 -36.36 53.06
N PRO A 782 21.37 -36.09 53.07
CA PRO A 782 20.40 -36.82 53.88
C PRO A 782 19.49 -37.72 53.00
N PRO A 783 19.16 -38.95 53.44
CA PRO A 783 18.59 -39.99 52.56
C PRO A 783 17.05 -40.04 52.49
N GLU A 784 16.54 -40.81 51.51
CA GLU A 784 15.12 -41.14 51.36
C GLU A 784 14.49 -41.89 52.57
N ARG A 785 13.19 -41.66 52.83
CA ARG A 785 12.12 -42.70 52.78
C ARG A 785 10.75 -42.24 53.32
N GLY A 786 9.68 -42.61 52.60
CA GLY A 786 8.54 -43.33 53.20
C GLY A 786 7.26 -42.56 53.61
N ASP A 787 6.23 -42.66 52.76
CA ASP A 787 4.88 -43.16 53.09
C ASP A 787 4.19 -42.79 54.44
N ARG A 788 3.14 -41.93 54.36
CA ARG A 788 1.75 -42.09 54.90
C ARG A 788 1.13 -40.95 55.74
N ASP A 789 -0.09 -40.61 55.32
CA ASP A 789 -1.35 -40.38 56.06
C ASP A 789 -1.50 -39.38 57.24
N SER A 790 -2.66 -38.69 57.18
CA SER A 790 -3.50 -38.14 58.27
C SER A 790 -3.20 -36.80 58.97
N ASP A 791 -4.06 -35.83 58.65
CA ASP A 791 -4.90 -34.99 59.54
C ASP A 791 -4.30 -34.02 60.60
N ALA A 792 -5.18 -33.08 60.99
CA ALA A 792 -5.15 -32.17 62.16
C ALA A 792 -4.40 -30.81 62.08
N ASP A 793 -5.14 -29.82 61.55
CA ASP A 793 -5.62 -28.64 62.30
C ASP A 793 -4.68 -27.54 62.86
N THR A 794 -5.04 -26.29 62.50
CA THR A 794 -5.03 -25.05 63.34
C THR A 794 -3.69 -24.38 63.71
N ILE A 795 -3.58 -23.06 63.94
CA ILE A 795 -4.37 -21.83 63.63
C ILE A 795 -3.41 -20.62 63.78
N ASP A 796 -3.52 -19.56 62.96
CA ASP A 796 -3.88 -18.19 63.38
C ASP A 796 -3.61 -17.12 62.29
N ASP A 797 -4.65 -16.35 61.99
CA ASP A 797 -4.62 -14.96 61.51
C ASP A 797 -5.87 -14.28 62.11
N PRO A 798 -5.75 -13.06 62.64
CA PRO A 798 -6.91 -12.18 62.71
C PRO A 798 -6.63 -10.78 62.15
N THR A 799 -7.27 -10.51 61.02
CA THR A 799 -7.68 -9.16 60.59
C THR A 799 -8.54 -8.45 61.66
N SER A 800 -8.53 -7.11 61.65
CA SER A 800 -9.33 -6.27 62.56
C SER A 800 -10.57 -5.67 61.88
N MET A 801 -11.58 -5.36 62.71
CA MET A 801 -12.97 -5.07 62.29
C MET A 801 -13.26 -3.55 62.20
N GLU A 802 -14.39 -3.21 61.53
CA GLU A 802 -15.45 -2.25 61.91
C GLU A 802 -15.13 -0.90 62.64
N ALA A 803 -15.87 0.21 62.47
CA ALA A 803 -16.90 0.62 61.49
C ALA A 803 -17.27 2.13 61.68
N GLU A 804 -18.00 2.69 60.71
CA GLU A 804 -18.98 3.82 60.77
C GLU A 804 -18.70 5.23 61.36
N SER A 805 -19.30 6.22 60.66
CA SER A 805 -19.77 7.55 61.12
C SER A 805 -18.74 8.69 61.34
N GLY A 806 -19.16 9.98 61.21
CA GLY A 806 -18.28 11.11 61.56
C GLY A 806 -18.70 12.58 61.28
N ASP A 807 -19.45 12.89 60.21
CA ASP A 807 -20.03 14.23 59.89
C ASP A 807 -19.06 15.43 59.60
N ALA A 808 -19.61 16.62 59.32
CA ALA A 808 -19.04 17.74 58.55
C ALA A 808 -18.11 18.75 59.29
N GLY A 809 -17.36 19.58 58.53
CA GLY A 809 -16.34 20.51 59.09
C GLY A 809 -15.80 21.69 58.26
N ALA A 810 -16.65 22.45 57.55
CA ALA A 810 -16.50 23.88 57.15
C ALA A 810 -15.12 24.55 56.80
N ARG A 811 -15.02 25.04 55.55
CA ARG A 811 -14.63 26.41 55.09
C ARG A 811 -13.37 27.16 55.64
N ALA A 812 -12.36 27.24 54.78
CA ALA A 812 -11.79 28.47 54.15
C ALA A 812 -11.29 29.70 54.96
N ALA A 813 -10.02 30.12 54.71
CA ALA A 813 -9.62 31.40 54.02
C ALA A 813 -8.38 32.16 54.58
N GLN A 814 -7.71 32.90 53.68
CA GLN A 814 -6.92 34.15 53.83
C GLN A 814 -5.46 34.21 54.40
N LEU A 815 -4.59 34.82 53.55
CA LEU A 815 -3.60 35.92 53.80
C LEU A 815 -2.37 35.73 54.73
N GLY A 816 -1.23 36.32 54.31
CA GLY A 816 -0.06 36.61 55.17
C GLY A 816 1.26 36.85 54.39
N GLU A 817 2.08 37.83 54.79
CA GLU A 817 3.36 38.20 54.16
C GLU A 817 4.57 38.07 55.10
N GLN A 818 5.71 37.58 54.57
CA GLN A 818 7.12 37.94 54.94
C GLN A 818 7.58 37.79 56.43
N PRO A 819 8.86 38.10 56.79
CA PRO A 819 10.13 38.22 56.02
C PRO A 819 11.26 37.30 56.57
N VAL A 820 12.50 37.39 56.03
CA VAL A 820 13.77 37.73 56.75
C VAL A 820 15.00 37.69 55.81
N ASN A 821 16.04 38.48 56.10
CA ASN A 821 17.25 38.77 55.31
C ASN A 821 18.52 38.13 55.97
N PRO A 822 19.82 38.31 55.56
CA PRO A 822 20.48 39.39 54.78
C PRO A 822 21.45 38.84 53.67
N SER A 823 22.59 39.40 53.20
CA SER A 823 23.45 40.59 53.50
C SER A 823 24.48 40.91 52.38
N THR A 824 24.80 42.21 52.19
CA THR A 824 26.14 42.83 51.81
C THR A 824 26.90 42.45 50.51
N SER A 825 27.60 43.35 49.78
CA SER A 825 27.74 44.84 49.82
C SER A 825 28.69 45.42 48.72
N VAL A 826 28.59 46.75 48.41
CA VAL A 826 29.56 47.65 47.69
C VAL A 826 29.76 47.37 46.15
N ALA A 827 29.58 48.24 45.13
CA ALA A 827 29.72 49.70 44.82
C ALA A 827 31.13 50.16 44.33
N GLY A 828 31.36 51.06 43.34
CA GLY A 828 30.50 51.74 42.35
C GLY A 828 31.32 52.79 41.52
N ASN A 829 30.72 53.37 40.45
CA ASN A 829 31.16 54.53 39.59
C ASN A 829 32.53 54.44 38.85
N GLY A 830 32.76 54.97 37.64
CA GLY A 830 31.94 55.67 36.60
C GLY A 830 32.61 55.49 35.20
N GLU A 831 32.79 56.42 34.24
CA GLU A 831 32.43 57.84 34.00
C GLU A 831 32.51 58.15 32.45
N GLU A 832 31.63 59.03 31.89
CA GLU A 832 31.65 59.70 30.55
C GLU A 832 31.70 58.86 29.22
N ALA A 833 31.23 59.28 28.03
CA ALA A 833 30.70 60.56 27.51
C ALA A 833 29.59 60.37 26.41
N ALA A 834 28.95 61.46 25.95
CA ALA A 834 28.04 61.54 24.77
C ALA A 834 28.81 62.00 23.48
N VAL A 835 28.30 62.13 22.24
CA VAL A 835 27.04 62.73 21.70
C VAL A 835 26.81 62.33 20.21
N GLY A 836 25.56 62.04 19.80
CA GLY A 836 24.93 62.37 18.47
C GLY A 836 25.51 61.82 17.14
N PHE A 837 24.85 61.96 15.98
CA PHE A 837 23.44 62.32 15.64
C PHE A 837 23.11 61.97 14.16
N SER A 838 21.95 61.35 13.89
CA SER A 838 21.10 61.39 12.65
C SER A 838 21.62 61.16 11.19
N ASN A 839 20.80 60.37 10.46
CA ASN A 839 20.29 60.55 9.08
C ASN A 839 21.00 60.00 7.80
N ALA A 840 20.12 59.51 6.90
CA ALA A 840 20.13 59.54 5.41
C ALA A 840 20.42 58.24 4.60
N THR A 841 19.55 58.03 3.59
CA THR A 841 19.59 57.11 2.44
C THR A 841 19.99 57.86 1.15
N PRO A 842 20.08 57.23 -0.05
CA PRO A 842 20.46 55.87 -0.46
C PRO A 842 21.75 55.95 -1.37
N PRO A 843 22.06 55.03 -2.33
CA PRO A 843 21.39 55.00 -3.65
C PRO A 843 21.28 53.57 -4.27
N ALA A 844 21.02 53.47 -5.58
CA ALA A 844 21.02 52.24 -6.38
C ALA A 844 21.65 52.48 -7.77
N GLU A 845 22.31 51.46 -8.34
CA GLU A 845 22.75 51.24 -9.74
C GLU A 845 23.30 49.78 -9.79
N ALA A 846 23.10 48.88 -10.77
CA ALA A 846 22.98 48.89 -12.24
C ALA A 846 24.33 48.65 -12.98
N SER A 847 24.55 47.42 -13.44
CA SER A 847 25.70 46.96 -14.27
C SER A 847 25.30 45.64 -14.97
N THR A 848 24.86 45.66 -16.23
CA THR A 848 25.61 45.38 -17.48
C THR A 848 26.06 43.93 -17.70
N ALA A 849 25.92 43.45 -18.94
CA ALA A 849 26.21 42.08 -19.36
C ALA A 849 27.53 41.97 -20.14
N ALA A 850 28.17 40.80 -20.07
CA ALA A 850 29.16 40.35 -21.05
C ALA A 850 29.21 38.81 -21.09
N THR A 851 29.57 38.29 -22.27
CA THR A 851 29.79 36.88 -22.62
C THR A 851 30.99 36.24 -21.91
N ASP A 852 30.97 34.92 -21.73
CA ASP A 852 32.07 34.09 -22.24
C ASP A 852 31.69 32.60 -22.42
N HIS A 853 32.39 31.91 -23.33
CA HIS A 853 32.24 30.48 -23.62
C HIS A 853 33.33 29.63 -22.94
N PRO A 854 33.02 28.40 -22.52
CA PRO A 854 33.96 27.28 -22.54
C PRO A 854 33.76 26.42 -23.81
N ALA A 855 34.86 26.00 -24.43
CA ALA A 855 34.84 25.29 -25.72
C ALA A 855 34.94 23.75 -25.59
N PHE A 856 34.50 23.04 -26.64
CA PHE A 856 34.63 21.58 -26.78
C PHE A 856 36.08 21.09 -26.76
N PRO A 857 36.33 19.89 -26.20
CA PRO A 857 37.30 18.94 -26.74
C PRO A 857 36.62 18.02 -27.78
N SER A 858 37.07 18.07 -29.04
CA SER A 858 36.63 17.15 -30.10
C SER A 858 37.38 15.81 -30.03
N GLY A 859 36.69 14.66 -30.14
CA GLY A 859 37.38 13.37 -30.21
C GLY A 859 36.52 12.16 -30.59
N GLY A 860 36.76 11.62 -31.80
CA GLY A 860 36.50 10.22 -32.17
C GLY A 860 35.03 9.78 -32.32
N GLY A 861 34.56 9.64 -33.56
CA GLY A 861 33.29 8.94 -33.85
C GLY A 861 33.46 7.41 -33.90
N GLY A 862 32.35 6.69 -33.77
CA GLY A 862 32.26 5.26 -33.97
C GLY A 862 30.81 4.79 -33.99
N ASP A 863 30.33 4.31 -35.14
CA ASP A 863 28.96 3.81 -35.30
C ASP A 863 28.75 2.49 -34.53
N VAL A 864 27.68 2.41 -33.73
CA VAL A 864 27.10 1.14 -33.30
C VAL A 864 25.59 1.21 -33.50
N LEU A 865 25.05 0.25 -34.23
CA LEU A 865 23.65 0.21 -34.66
C LEU A 865 22.68 0.02 -33.48
N MET A 866 21.51 0.66 -33.57
CA MET A 866 20.28 0.12 -32.99
C MET A 866 20.04 -1.29 -33.56
N THR A 867 19.77 -2.28 -32.69
CA THR A 867 19.24 -3.59 -33.10
C THR A 867 18.00 -3.91 -32.28
N THR A 868 16.88 -4.05 -32.98
CA THR A 868 15.54 -4.34 -32.43
C THR A 868 15.25 -5.85 -32.43
N GLU A 869 14.65 -6.33 -31.35
CA GLU A 869 13.82 -7.56 -31.26
C GLU A 869 14.52 -8.93 -31.49
N PRO A 870 13.89 -10.06 -31.05
CA PRO A 870 12.64 -10.18 -30.29
C PRO A 870 12.81 -10.68 -28.83
#